data_AF-A0AAU3FV25-F1
#
_entry.id   AF-A0AAU3FV25-F1
#
_cell.length_a   1.000
_cell.length_b   1.000
_cell.length_c   1.000
_cell.angle_alpha   90.00
_cell.angle_beta   90.00
_cell.angle_gamma   90.00
#
_symmetry.space_group_name_H-M   'P 1'
#
loop_
_entity.id
_entity.type
_entity.pdbx_description
1 polymer ?
#
loop_
_entity_poly.entity_id
_entity_poly.type
_entity_poly.pdbx_seq_one_letter_code
_entity_poly.pdbx_strand_id
1 'polypeptide(L)'
;MTPPAPHRHRLWALASTTVLALVAGGLAVAANTAPAEAAPVGAGSYTTTPVGPLPSGCGQLSTNPRQFVTADAPAGAVPTNDWWSSLLFKRTDCAYSEPLHAHPLSYDTFTDGLGFSANSTPAISGTATGVGEFHYPYVQDIRVGVAGLAAPTVKVANWTDWTVTPYWSDGARTMRATIGHGLPLAYFQTTGGDAVVSANSTPTVWSNSGATIGFTVAGHDYVGYAPTGASWTVSGGRISSTLAGKGYFSLALLPTTASSTAQERADLAASYGRYAHAHVTGTRVSYAYDQASSRMTTTYAFTTTAREGTATQTVVSLYPHQWKALTGSTPIAQSYPSARGRMKVLTGVSQFRTAMTFQGVLPELPAVGDGSGADLTTLRDQLAAVRGNPMDQRGGDTYWTGKGLGRAARIAEVADLVDDTATRDSALNAIRATLTDWFTASPGKAAKVFYYDQNWGTLIGYPASYGSDQELNDHHFHYGYFIAAAATLAKFDPQWATGGRYGGMVDLLIRDADNYDRNDTRFPYLRDFDIYAGHDWASGHGSFGAGNNQESSSEGMNFANALIQWGQATGNTAVRDAGIFLYTTQSAAIQEYWFDHANENFPAAFGHSTVGMVWGDGGAYSTWFSAEPEMIQGINLLPVTGGHLYLGYDPAYVRTNWAELVRNNGGQPTVWQDILWQFQALGDGNAALSSLRANPGYTPEEGESRAHTFHWIRNLAALGTVDTTVSANHPLSAVFTRNGARTYVASNITAAPITVRFSDGTTLAVAAGKTATTGAYTWSGGNATGGGPGPSPTPTPTSPSPTPTPTSTPPPSGSSTRYLLTGGGLGAAGGAATTTVAAANGNHDGTPTNARVFTATGLNLGYAGGQTSFDLFLDAGAAVGNGVQMRVSYDLTGNGSWDRVETYRYFATDPVTGYEHYTQAAGLASSSGTLGTLTGGTVRVEVWSAIGNNPTTLGLGNQSVVKLPYS
;
A
#
# COMPACT_ATOMS: atom_id res chain seq x y z
N MET A 1 2.65 -62.78 -27.10
CA MET A 1 3.82 -63.70 -27.08
C MET A 1 4.89 -63.04 -26.22
N THR A 2 5.39 -63.74 -25.21
CA THR A 2 6.73 -63.53 -24.61
C THR A 2 7.73 -64.39 -25.41
N PRO A 3 9.06 -64.46 -25.12
CA PRO A 3 9.88 -63.86 -24.04
C PRO A 3 11.13 -63.14 -24.66
N PRO A 4 12.37 -63.11 -24.10
CA PRO A 4 12.84 -63.27 -22.71
C PRO A 4 13.81 -62.16 -22.21
N ALA A 5 14.11 -62.22 -20.90
CA ALA A 5 15.42 -61.89 -20.35
C ALA A 5 15.94 -63.13 -19.58
N PRO A 6 17.28 -63.33 -19.41
CA PRO A 6 17.72 -63.67 -18.05
C PRO A 6 19.14 -63.25 -17.60
N HIS A 7 19.21 -63.15 -16.28
CA HIS A 7 20.29 -63.07 -15.30
C HIS A 7 21.62 -63.85 -15.44
N ARG A 8 22.68 -63.25 -14.83
CA ARG A 8 23.62 -63.75 -13.78
C ARG A 8 24.24 -65.17 -13.88
N HIS A 9 25.54 -65.28 -13.53
CA HIS A 9 26.12 -66.15 -12.46
C HIS A 9 27.63 -65.83 -12.24
N ARG A 10 28.17 -65.72 -10.99
CA ARG A 10 28.72 -66.74 -10.03
C ARG A 10 29.98 -67.49 -10.56
N LEU A 11 31.02 -67.86 -9.80
CA LEU A 11 31.41 -67.84 -8.35
C LEU A 11 32.97 -67.62 -8.28
N TRP A 12 33.72 -67.54 -7.17
CA TRP A 12 34.10 -68.51 -6.09
C TRP A 12 34.80 -67.64 -4.97
N ALA A 13 34.68 -67.84 -3.64
CA ALA A 13 35.07 -68.97 -2.77
C ALA A 13 36.60 -69.26 -2.77
N LEU A 14 37.37 -69.36 -1.68
CA LEU A 14 37.20 -69.42 -0.20
C LEU A 14 38.58 -69.01 0.44
N ALA A 15 38.84 -68.71 1.73
CA ALA A 15 38.12 -68.63 3.02
C ALA A 15 38.73 -67.45 3.87
N SER A 16 38.97 -67.36 5.19
CA SER A 16 38.98 -68.24 6.40
C SER A 16 38.78 -67.47 7.73
N THR A 17 38.28 -68.19 8.74
CA THR A 17 38.41 -68.07 10.23
C THR A 17 38.58 -66.73 10.99
N THR A 18 37.51 -66.32 11.69
CA THR A 18 37.33 -66.19 13.19
C THR A 18 38.42 -65.50 14.06
N VAL A 19 38.12 -64.71 15.13
CA VAL A 19 37.07 -64.80 16.18
C VAL A 19 36.49 -63.42 16.62
N LEU A 20 35.27 -63.45 17.20
CA LEU A 20 34.50 -62.40 17.90
C LEU A 20 35.27 -61.38 18.77
N ALA A 21 34.78 -60.12 18.73
CA ALA A 21 34.47 -59.31 19.93
C ALA A 21 33.38 -58.26 19.59
N LEU A 22 32.46 -57.98 20.52
CA LEU A 22 31.39 -56.98 20.38
C LEU A 22 31.70 -55.72 21.20
N VAL A 23 31.76 -54.56 20.55
CA VAL A 23 31.53 -53.24 21.18
C VAL A 23 30.72 -52.40 20.20
N ALA A 24 29.61 -51.82 20.67
CA ALA A 24 28.80 -50.91 19.86
C ALA A 24 29.34 -49.48 19.97
N GLY A 25 29.86 -48.94 18.87
CA GLY A 25 30.21 -47.52 18.73
C GLY A 25 29.25 -46.85 17.75
N GLY A 26 28.27 -46.10 18.26
CA GLY A 26 27.38 -45.32 17.40
C GLY A 26 28.14 -44.14 16.80
N LEU A 27 28.12 -43.99 15.47
CA LEU A 27 28.62 -42.78 14.84
C LEU A 27 27.68 -41.62 15.21
N ALA A 28 28.22 -40.62 15.90
CA ALA A 28 27.56 -39.34 16.06
C ALA A 28 27.46 -38.65 14.69
N VAL A 29 26.27 -38.67 14.08
CA VAL A 29 25.96 -37.77 12.97
C VAL A 29 25.83 -36.38 13.58
N ALA A 30 26.91 -35.59 13.49
CA ALA A 30 26.89 -34.20 13.90
C ALA A 30 25.88 -33.46 13.01
N ALA A 31 24.78 -32.99 13.62
CA ALA A 31 23.83 -32.13 12.97
C ALA A 31 24.49 -30.75 12.78
N ASN A 32 25.08 -30.53 11.60
CA ASN A 32 25.53 -29.21 11.19
C ASN A 32 24.31 -28.30 11.04
N THR A 33 23.94 -27.60 12.11
CA THR A 33 23.03 -26.46 12.05
C THR A 33 23.72 -25.35 11.26
N ALA A 34 23.47 -25.31 9.96
CA ALA A 34 23.94 -24.21 9.13
C ALA A 34 23.38 -22.88 9.67
N PRO A 35 24.19 -21.81 9.75
CA PRO A 35 23.66 -20.49 10.05
C PRO A 35 22.63 -20.05 9.01
N ALA A 36 21.69 -19.20 9.41
CA ALA A 36 20.74 -18.56 8.49
C ALA A 36 21.47 -17.88 7.32
N GLU A 37 21.05 -18.21 6.10
CA GLU A 37 21.78 -17.83 4.89
C GLU A 37 21.45 -16.38 4.47
N ALA A 38 22.51 -15.58 4.31
CA ALA A 38 22.43 -14.20 3.85
C ALA A 38 22.85 -14.12 2.38
N ALA A 39 21.94 -13.66 1.52
CA ALA A 39 22.18 -13.46 0.10
C ALA A 39 22.93 -12.12 -0.12
N PRO A 40 24.16 -12.13 -0.66
CA PRO A 40 24.97 -10.92 -0.81
C PRO A 40 24.52 -10.07 -2.01
N VAL A 41 24.51 -8.75 -1.81
CA VAL A 41 24.12 -7.74 -2.80
C VAL A 41 25.14 -6.60 -2.74
N GLY A 42 26.21 -6.72 -3.54
CA GLY A 42 27.36 -5.82 -3.46
C GLY A 42 28.13 -6.02 -2.15
N ALA A 43 28.07 -5.01 -1.27
CA ALA A 43 28.55 -5.10 0.12
C ALA A 43 27.42 -5.24 1.14
N GLY A 44 26.16 -5.14 0.72
CA GLY A 44 24.98 -5.42 1.55
C GLY A 44 24.50 -6.87 1.41
N SER A 45 23.39 -7.18 2.07
CA SER A 45 22.73 -8.49 2.01
C SER A 45 21.31 -8.46 2.56
N TYR A 46 20.48 -9.41 2.11
CA TYR A 46 19.18 -9.76 2.70
C TYR A 46 19.21 -11.21 3.21
N THR A 47 18.29 -11.59 4.11
CA THR A 47 18.15 -13.00 4.57
C THR A 47 17.13 -13.75 3.70
N THR A 48 17.40 -15.04 3.42
CA THR A 48 16.42 -15.97 2.83
C THR A 48 15.75 -16.86 3.88
N THR A 49 16.11 -16.69 5.15
CA THR A 49 15.45 -17.32 6.31
C THR A 49 14.45 -16.33 6.92
N PRO A 50 13.16 -16.72 7.13
CA PRO A 50 12.19 -15.88 7.82
C PRO A 50 12.64 -15.46 9.22
N VAL A 51 12.42 -14.20 9.58
CA VAL A 51 12.81 -13.63 10.90
C VAL A 51 11.62 -13.12 11.73
N GLY A 52 10.43 -13.00 11.13
CA GLY A 52 9.21 -12.54 11.78
C GLY A 52 7.96 -13.17 11.15
N PRO A 53 6.76 -12.63 11.43
CA PRO A 53 5.51 -13.06 10.79
C PRO A 53 5.56 -12.94 9.26
N LEU A 54 4.81 -13.78 8.56
CA LEU A 54 4.75 -13.83 7.09
C LEU A 54 3.33 -13.51 6.59
N PRO A 55 3.15 -13.14 5.31
CA PRO A 55 1.85 -12.78 4.76
C PRO A 55 0.77 -13.85 5.01
N SER A 56 -0.36 -13.43 5.58
CA SER A 56 -1.31 -14.32 6.26
C SER A 56 -2.74 -14.19 5.73
N GLY A 57 -3.43 -15.32 5.62
CA GLY A 57 -4.77 -15.40 5.04
C GLY A 57 -5.19 -16.85 4.87
N CYS A 58 -6.19 -17.11 4.05
CA CYS A 58 -6.79 -18.43 3.90
C CYS A 58 -5.81 -19.50 3.37
N GLY A 59 -5.94 -20.74 3.85
CA GLY A 59 -5.19 -21.89 3.34
C GLY A 59 -3.71 -21.90 3.78
N GLN A 60 -2.78 -22.03 2.84
CA GLN A 60 -1.33 -22.09 3.08
C GLN A 60 -0.59 -20.84 2.59
N LEU A 61 -1.26 -19.68 2.61
CA LEU A 61 -0.86 -18.48 1.87
C LEU A 61 0.60 -18.03 2.10
N SER A 62 1.07 -18.07 3.35
CA SER A 62 2.44 -17.73 3.77
C SER A 62 3.54 -18.61 3.15
N THR A 63 3.19 -19.73 2.52
CA THR A 63 4.12 -20.66 1.86
C THR A 63 3.71 -21.02 0.44
N ASN A 64 2.51 -20.63 0.02
CA ASN A 64 1.95 -20.91 -1.30
C ASN A 64 0.90 -19.85 -1.69
N PRO A 65 1.29 -18.61 -2.00
CA PRO A 65 0.36 -17.57 -2.46
C PRO A 65 -0.27 -17.94 -3.81
N ARG A 66 0.36 -18.83 -4.58
CA ARG A 66 -0.16 -19.34 -5.85
C ARG A 66 -1.23 -20.43 -5.68
N GLN A 67 -1.65 -20.78 -4.47
CA GLN A 67 -2.74 -21.75 -4.24
C GLN A 67 -4.07 -21.35 -4.91
N PHE A 68 -4.34 -20.05 -5.07
CA PHE A 68 -5.57 -19.52 -5.65
C PHE A 68 -5.48 -19.15 -7.14
N VAL A 69 -4.42 -19.57 -7.85
CA VAL A 69 -4.33 -19.39 -9.32
C VAL A 69 -4.63 -20.69 -10.10
N THR A 70 -4.90 -20.58 -11.40
CA THR A 70 -4.90 -21.73 -12.34
C THR A 70 -3.50 -21.96 -12.94
N ALA A 71 -3.33 -23.07 -13.66
CA ALA A 71 -2.11 -23.37 -14.39
C ALA A 71 -1.80 -22.42 -15.56
N ASP A 72 -2.75 -21.56 -15.95
CA ASP A 72 -2.59 -20.60 -17.06
C ASP A 72 -2.08 -19.23 -16.59
N ALA A 73 -2.07 -18.97 -15.27
CA ALA A 73 -1.77 -17.67 -14.71
C ALA A 73 -0.27 -17.31 -14.82
N PRO A 74 0.09 -16.05 -15.10
CA PRO A 74 1.48 -15.62 -15.32
C PRO A 74 2.44 -16.09 -14.23
N ALA A 75 3.53 -16.75 -14.63
CA ALA A 75 4.52 -17.32 -13.71
C ALA A 75 5.40 -16.24 -13.04
N GLY A 76 6.03 -16.61 -11.91
CA GLY A 76 6.84 -15.71 -11.09
C GLY A 76 6.10 -15.21 -9.85
N ALA A 77 6.48 -14.01 -9.40
CA ALA A 77 5.86 -13.32 -8.27
C ALA A 77 4.33 -13.11 -8.45
N VAL A 78 3.64 -12.88 -7.34
CA VAL A 78 2.18 -12.71 -7.29
C VAL A 78 1.86 -11.22 -7.06
N PRO A 79 0.97 -10.59 -7.84
CA PRO A 79 0.50 -9.23 -7.56
C PRO A 79 -0.19 -9.11 -6.20
N THR A 80 0.05 -7.97 -5.58
CA THR A 80 -0.58 -7.44 -4.36
C THR A 80 -0.81 -5.95 -4.60
N ASN A 81 -1.46 -5.23 -3.67
CA ASN A 81 -1.57 -3.76 -3.73
C ASN A 81 -2.29 -3.27 -5.02
N ASP A 82 -3.27 -4.05 -5.46
CA ASP A 82 -4.05 -3.83 -6.69
C ASP A 82 -5.56 -3.94 -6.37
N TRP A 83 -6.45 -3.33 -7.18
CA TRP A 83 -7.91 -3.26 -6.97
C TRP A 83 -8.63 -4.62 -6.95
N TRP A 84 -7.93 -5.69 -7.33
CA TRP A 84 -8.42 -7.06 -7.42
C TRP A 84 -7.65 -8.07 -6.55
N SER A 85 -6.75 -7.59 -5.68
CA SER A 85 -5.86 -8.42 -4.85
C SER A 85 -6.61 -9.43 -3.97
N SER A 86 -7.84 -9.11 -3.55
CA SER A 86 -8.68 -9.97 -2.71
C SER A 86 -8.97 -11.35 -3.33
N LEU A 87 -8.98 -11.45 -4.68
CA LEU A 87 -9.08 -12.73 -5.40
C LEU A 87 -7.89 -13.66 -5.15
N LEU A 88 -6.68 -13.11 -5.01
CA LEU A 88 -5.43 -13.83 -4.82
C LEU A 88 -5.09 -14.03 -3.35
N PHE A 89 -5.17 -12.94 -2.57
CA PHE A 89 -4.74 -12.90 -1.18
C PHE A 89 -5.70 -13.66 -0.27
N LYS A 90 -7.02 -13.54 -0.51
CA LYS A 90 -8.08 -14.17 0.30
C LYS A 90 -7.83 -14.00 1.81
N ARG A 91 -7.72 -12.75 2.26
CA ARG A 91 -7.48 -12.37 3.67
C ARG A 91 -8.67 -12.69 4.56
N THR A 92 -9.89 -12.47 4.05
CA THR A 92 -11.18 -12.57 4.74
C THR A 92 -12.05 -13.72 4.17
N ASP A 93 -12.38 -13.68 2.87
CA ASP A 93 -13.12 -14.75 2.19
C ASP A 93 -12.19 -15.79 1.54
N CYS A 94 -12.25 -17.03 2.03
CA CYS A 94 -11.45 -18.15 1.53
C CYS A 94 -11.93 -18.79 0.23
N ALA A 95 -13.16 -18.50 -0.20
CA ALA A 95 -13.78 -19.04 -1.40
C ALA A 95 -13.79 -18.03 -2.56
N TYR A 96 -14.15 -16.78 -2.28
CA TYR A 96 -14.53 -15.79 -3.28
C TYR A 96 -13.60 -14.57 -3.29
N SER A 97 -14.15 -13.37 -3.15
CA SER A 97 -13.49 -12.08 -3.28
C SER A 97 -14.31 -11.08 -2.49
N GLU A 98 -13.67 -10.04 -1.98
CA GLU A 98 -14.38 -8.80 -1.65
C GLU A 98 -14.68 -8.02 -2.95
N PRO A 99 -15.61 -7.06 -2.94
CA PRO A 99 -15.99 -6.26 -4.11
C PRO A 99 -14.84 -5.64 -4.91
N LEU A 100 -14.98 -5.68 -6.24
CA LEU A 100 -13.94 -5.44 -7.24
C LEU A 100 -14.27 -4.19 -8.08
N HIS A 101 -13.78 -3.03 -7.65
CA HIS A 101 -14.20 -1.71 -8.15
C HIS A 101 -13.47 -1.25 -9.42
N ALA A 102 -13.63 -2.01 -10.50
CA ALA A 102 -12.96 -1.75 -11.78
C ALA A 102 -13.41 -0.45 -12.48
N HIS A 103 -14.68 -0.06 -12.36
CA HIS A 103 -15.30 1.05 -13.11
C HIS A 103 -15.27 0.90 -14.66
N PRO A 104 -16.37 1.22 -15.36
CA PRO A 104 -17.63 1.80 -14.86
C PRO A 104 -18.54 0.77 -14.17
N LEU A 105 -18.08 -0.48 -14.07
CA LEU A 105 -18.71 -1.57 -13.34
C LEU A 105 -17.89 -1.93 -12.09
N SER A 106 -18.57 -2.12 -10.98
CA SER A 106 -18.04 -2.85 -9.82
C SER A 106 -18.51 -4.31 -9.92
N TYR A 107 -17.67 -5.26 -9.53
CA TYR A 107 -17.99 -6.69 -9.61
C TYR A 107 -17.91 -7.37 -8.24
N ASP A 108 -18.51 -8.55 -8.11
CA ASP A 108 -18.39 -9.42 -6.93
C ASP A 108 -18.50 -10.89 -7.37
N THR A 109 -17.87 -11.82 -6.64
CA THR A 109 -17.73 -13.22 -7.09
C THR A 109 -18.48 -14.20 -6.20
N PHE A 110 -19.18 -15.15 -6.81
CA PHE A 110 -20.05 -16.09 -6.11
C PHE A 110 -19.90 -17.50 -6.68
N THR A 111 -20.46 -18.51 -6.00
CA THR A 111 -20.41 -19.92 -6.43
C THR A 111 -20.91 -20.15 -7.87
N ASP A 112 -21.95 -19.42 -8.28
CA ASP A 112 -22.64 -19.61 -9.56
C ASP A 112 -22.22 -18.60 -10.65
N GLY A 113 -21.42 -17.59 -10.33
CA GLY A 113 -20.93 -16.63 -11.32
C GLY A 113 -20.33 -15.32 -10.80
N LEU A 114 -20.29 -14.34 -11.69
CA LEU A 114 -19.80 -12.97 -11.48
C LEU A 114 -20.98 -12.02 -11.38
N GLY A 115 -21.15 -11.35 -10.25
CA GLY A 115 -22.10 -10.25 -10.07
C GLY A 115 -21.57 -8.94 -10.65
N PHE A 116 -22.49 -8.09 -11.11
CA PHE A 116 -22.23 -6.79 -11.72
C PHE A 116 -23.05 -5.72 -10.98
N SER A 117 -22.42 -4.57 -10.75
CA SER A 117 -23.08 -3.35 -10.28
C SER A 117 -22.63 -2.16 -11.13
N ALA A 118 -23.59 -1.42 -11.67
CA ALA A 118 -23.36 -0.09 -12.24
C ALA A 118 -23.86 1.03 -11.30
N ASN A 119 -23.88 0.78 -9.97
CA ASN A 119 -24.40 1.73 -8.99
C ASN A 119 -23.75 3.12 -9.12
N SER A 120 -24.54 4.09 -9.60
CA SER A 120 -24.13 5.47 -9.77
C SER A 120 -24.60 6.42 -8.66
N THR A 121 -25.11 5.88 -7.55
CA THR A 121 -25.68 6.67 -6.45
C THR A 121 -24.71 6.64 -5.26
N PRO A 122 -24.13 7.80 -4.85
CA PRO A 122 -23.29 7.84 -3.68
C PRO A 122 -24.13 7.66 -2.42
N ALA A 123 -23.75 6.70 -1.58
CA ALA A 123 -24.05 6.72 -0.15
C ALA A 123 -23.11 7.75 0.51
N ILE A 124 -23.63 8.58 1.41
CA ILE A 124 -22.87 9.63 2.11
C ILE A 124 -23.09 9.46 3.61
N SER A 125 -22.01 9.46 4.39
CA SER A 125 -21.99 9.27 5.85
C SER A 125 -21.38 10.49 6.57
N GLY A 126 -21.54 10.53 7.89
CA GLY A 126 -20.92 11.55 8.75
C GLY A 126 -21.45 12.98 8.55
N THR A 127 -20.56 13.98 8.59
CA THR A 127 -20.92 15.40 8.60
C THR A 127 -19.91 16.27 7.86
N ALA A 128 -20.40 17.25 7.08
CA ALA A 128 -19.63 18.22 6.29
C ALA A 128 -18.67 19.16 7.06
N THR A 129 -18.39 18.91 8.34
CA THR A 129 -17.50 19.68 9.22
C THR A 129 -16.61 18.81 10.12
N GLY A 130 -16.79 17.49 10.09
CA GLY A 130 -16.05 16.53 10.92
C GLY A 130 -15.72 15.32 10.06
N VAL A 131 -15.68 14.11 10.64
CA VAL A 131 -15.58 12.89 9.83
C VAL A 131 -16.81 12.74 8.93
N GLY A 132 -16.58 12.36 7.69
CA GLY A 132 -17.61 12.11 6.69
C GLY A 132 -17.05 11.39 5.47
N GLU A 133 -17.89 10.64 4.77
CA GLU A 133 -17.45 9.75 3.68
C GLU A 133 -18.45 9.77 2.53
N PHE A 134 -17.99 9.46 1.32
CA PHE A 134 -18.86 9.14 0.19
C PHE A 134 -18.40 7.85 -0.50
N HIS A 135 -19.33 6.95 -0.78
CA HIS A 135 -19.07 5.61 -1.32
C HIS A 135 -20.10 5.25 -2.39
N TYR A 136 -19.68 4.50 -3.40
CA TYR A 136 -20.52 3.96 -4.48
C TYR A 136 -20.59 2.43 -4.32
N PRO A 137 -21.21 1.94 -3.23
CA PRO A 137 -21.08 0.55 -2.79
C PRO A 137 -21.61 -0.41 -3.85
N TYR A 138 -21.03 -1.61 -3.87
CA TYR A 138 -21.48 -2.67 -4.77
C TYR A 138 -22.94 -3.06 -4.47
N VAL A 139 -23.83 -2.83 -5.44
CA VAL A 139 -25.24 -3.24 -5.40
C VAL A 139 -25.53 -4.06 -6.65
N GLN A 140 -25.72 -5.38 -6.50
CA GLN A 140 -25.85 -6.28 -7.65
C GLN A 140 -27.10 -5.97 -8.49
N ASP A 141 -26.89 -5.48 -9.71
CA ASP A 141 -27.91 -5.40 -10.75
C ASP A 141 -28.25 -6.83 -11.24
N ILE A 142 -27.20 -7.52 -11.68
CA ILE A 142 -27.27 -8.81 -12.40
C ILE A 142 -26.11 -9.72 -12.00
N ARG A 143 -26.25 -11.02 -12.27
CA ARG A 143 -25.21 -12.03 -12.13
C ARG A 143 -25.07 -12.83 -13.41
N VAL A 144 -23.83 -12.96 -13.89
CA VAL A 144 -23.46 -13.68 -15.11
C VAL A 144 -22.80 -15.00 -14.73
N GLY A 145 -23.31 -16.12 -15.26
CA GLY A 145 -22.88 -17.46 -14.86
C GLY A 145 -23.18 -18.53 -15.90
N VAL A 146 -23.05 -19.80 -15.48
CA VAL A 146 -23.33 -20.98 -16.31
C VAL A 146 -24.42 -21.83 -15.67
N ALA A 147 -25.32 -22.40 -16.47
CA ALA A 147 -26.49 -23.13 -16.00
C ALA A 147 -26.14 -24.33 -15.08
N GLY A 148 -26.33 -24.13 -13.77
CA GLY A 148 -26.05 -25.13 -12.73
C GLY A 148 -24.60 -25.16 -12.21
N LEU A 149 -23.82 -24.11 -12.48
CA LEU A 149 -22.48 -23.92 -11.92
C LEU A 149 -22.56 -23.73 -10.39
N ALA A 150 -21.71 -24.45 -9.67
CA ALA A 150 -21.53 -24.30 -8.23
C ALA A 150 -20.04 -24.49 -7.87
N ALA A 151 -19.22 -23.50 -8.22
CA ALA A 151 -17.79 -23.51 -7.91
C ALA A 151 -17.55 -23.34 -6.40
N PRO A 152 -16.74 -24.19 -5.75
CA PRO A 152 -16.45 -24.08 -4.31
C PRO A 152 -15.38 -23.02 -4.00
N THR A 153 -14.68 -22.53 -5.01
CA THR A 153 -13.67 -21.46 -4.94
C THR A 153 -13.61 -20.75 -6.30
N VAL A 154 -13.35 -19.45 -6.28
CA VAL A 154 -12.98 -18.65 -7.45
C VAL A 154 -11.47 -18.43 -7.43
N LYS A 155 -10.82 -18.76 -8.55
CA LYS A 155 -9.37 -18.64 -8.76
C LYS A 155 -9.04 -17.56 -9.78
N VAL A 156 -7.80 -17.11 -9.85
CA VAL A 156 -7.32 -16.24 -10.94
C VAL A 156 -6.67 -17.08 -12.04
N ALA A 157 -7.12 -16.92 -13.28
CA ALA A 157 -6.60 -17.64 -14.44
C ALA A 157 -5.64 -16.82 -15.31
N ASN A 158 -5.71 -15.49 -15.24
CA ASN A 158 -4.76 -14.59 -15.90
C ASN A 158 -4.82 -13.20 -15.26
N TRP A 159 -3.76 -12.41 -15.42
CA TRP A 159 -3.77 -10.97 -15.16
C TRP A 159 -2.85 -10.25 -16.14
N THR A 160 -3.10 -8.96 -16.35
CA THR A 160 -2.22 -8.01 -17.06
C THR A 160 -2.34 -6.63 -16.39
N ASP A 161 -1.59 -5.63 -16.86
CA ASP A 161 -1.38 -4.32 -16.24
C ASP A 161 -2.61 -3.60 -15.62
N TRP A 162 -3.83 -3.88 -16.07
CA TRP A 162 -5.05 -3.41 -15.39
C TRP A 162 -6.27 -4.32 -15.63
N THR A 163 -6.05 -5.62 -15.87
CA THR A 163 -7.14 -6.58 -16.09
C THR A 163 -6.88 -7.90 -15.38
N VAL A 164 -7.91 -8.46 -14.76
CA VAL A 164 -7.90 -9.81 -14.19
C VAL A 164 -8.87 -10.72 -14.93
N THR A 165 -8.56 -12.02 -14.97
CA THR A 165 -9.48 -13.07 -15.44
C THR A 165 -9.78 -14.05 -14.30
N PRO A 166 -10.82 -13.85 -13.48
CA PRO A 166 -11.25 -14.84 -12.51
C PRO A 166 -11.86 -16.08 -13.20
N TYR A 167 -11.85 -17.20 -12.48
CA TYR A 167 -12.17 -18.53 -12.98
C TYR A 167 -12.98 -19.34 -11.97
N TRP A 168 -14.08 -19.89 -12.46
CA TRP A 168 -14.99 -20.76 -11.74
C TRP A 168 -14.90 -22.18 -12.32
N SER A 169 -14.95 -23.20 -11.46
CA SER A 169 -15.28 -24.56 -11.91
C SER A 169 -15.89 -25.41 -10.79
N ASP A 170 -16.85 -26.26 -11.17
CA ASP A 170 -17.43 -27.32 -10.33
C ASP A 170 -16.96 -28.74 -10.76
N GLY A 171 -15.99 -28.83 -11.68
CA GLY A 171 -15.50 -30.08 -12.27
C GLY A 171 -16.28 -30.56 -13.51
N ALA A 172 -17.52 -30.11 -13.73
CA ALA A 172 -18.32 -30.40 -14.93
C ALA A 172 -18.49 -29.17 -15.84
N ARG A 173 -18.45 -27.97 -15.25
CA ARG A 173 -18.62 -26.67 -15.87
C ARG A 173 -17.41 -25.79 -15.58
N THR A 174 -17.21 -24.80 -16.44
CA THR A 174 -16.23 -23.73 -16.20
C THR A 174 -16.77 -22.38 -16.66
N MET A 175 -16.27 -21.31 -16.03
CA MET A 175 -16.39 -19.95 -16.54
C MET A 175 -15.07 -19.20 -16.37
N ARG A 176 -14.70 -18.39 -17.36
CA ARG A 176 -13.74 -17.28 -17.24
C ARG A 176 -14.45 -15.99 -17.58
N ALA A 177 -14.13 -14.92 -16.85
CA ALA A 177 -14.58 -13.57 -17.15
C ALA A 177 -13.36 -12.65 -17.15
N THR A 178 -13.01 -12.00 -18.26
CA THR A 178 -11.95 -10.98 -18.25
C THR A 178 -12.58 -9.61 -18.04
N ILE A 179 -12.13 -8.95 -16.98
CA ILE A 179 -12.60 -7.66 -16.48
C ILE A 179 -11.38 -6.78 -16.15
N GLY A 180 -11.56 -5.46 -16.07
CA GLY A 180 -10.45 -4.57 -15.77
C GLY A 180 -10.82 -3.09 -15.72
N HIS A 181 -9.90 -2.28 -15.21
CA HIS A 181 -10.13 -0.84 -15.10
C HIS A 181 -10.46 -0.21 -16.45
N GLY A 182 -11.53 0.59 -16.48
CA GLY A 182 -11.96 1.31 -17.67
C GLY A 182 -12.47 0.42 -18.82
N LEU A 183 -12.87 -0.83 -18.55
CA LEU A 183 -13.52 -1.71 -19.52
C LEU A 183 -15.04 -1.78 -19.27
N PRO A 184 -15.88 -1.13 -20.09
CA PRO A 184 -17.34 -1.31 -20.03
C PRO A 184 -17.84 -2.65 -20.61
N LEU A 185 -16.92 -3.45 -21.18
CA LEU A 185 -17.15 -4.76 -21.76
C LEU A 185 -16.46 -5.83 -20.92
N ALA A 186 -17.23 -6.76 -20.37
CA ALA A 186 -16.73 -7.97 -19.72
C ALA A 186 -16.77 -9.15 -20.71
N TYR A 187 -15.69 -9.92 -20.79
CA TYR A 187 -15.49 -10.95 -21.81
C TYR A 187 -15.51 -12.37 -21.24
N PHE A 188 -16.43 -13.22 -21.71
CA PHE A 188 -16.70 -14.52 -21.13
C PHE A 188 -16.24 -15.70 -21.98
N GLN A 189 -15.82 -16.77 -21.32
CA GLN A 189 -15.65 -18.11 -21.89
C GLN A 189 -16.29 -19.13 -20.95
N THR A 190 -17.06 -20.08 -21.49
CA THR A 190 -17.89 -21.00 -20.69
C THR A 190 -17.90 -22.42 -21.25
N THR A 191 -18.00 -23.41 -20.35
CA THR A 191 -18.19 -24.83 -20.72
C THR A 191 -19.19 -25.53 -19.80
N GLY A 192 -19.78 -26.64 -20.28
CA GLY A 192 -20.60 -27.54 -19.46
C GLY A 192 -22.07 -27.13 -19.26
N GLY A 193 -22.51 -25.98 -19.79
CA GLY A 193 -23.91 -25.55 -19.76
C GLY A 193 -24.13 -24.22 -20.48
N ASP A 194 -25.40 -23.82 -20.57
CA ASP A 194 -25.81 -22.54 -21.16
C ASP A 194 -25.26 -21.35 -20.39
N ALA A 195 -24.96 -20.26 -21.08
CA ALA A 195 -24.71 -18.97 -20.46
C ALA A 195 -25.99 -18.40 -19.84
N VAL A 196 -25.84 -17.72 -18.70
CA VAL A 196 -26.94 -17.18 -17.90
C VAL A 196 -26.63 -15.76 -17.49
N VAL A 197 -27.62 -14.88 -17.58
CA VAL A 197 -27.68 -13.63 -16.83
C VAL A 197 -28.96 -13.65 -16.00
N SER A 198 -28.83 -13.67 -14.68
CA SER A 198 -29.95 -13.50 -13.74
C SER A 198 -29.96 -12.07 -13.19
N ALA A 199 -31.13 -11.59 -12.79
CA ALA A 199 -31.32 -10.25 -12.25
C ALA A 199 -32.20 -10.32 -11.00
N ASN A 200 -31.97 -9.40 -10.04
CA ASN A 200 -32.78 -9.31 -8.80
C ASN A 200 -34.20 -8.77 -9.05
N SER A 201 -34.46 -8.28 -10.27
CA SER A 201 -35.77 -7.84 -10.77
C SER A 201 -35.91 -8.23 -12.25
N THR A 202 -37.14 -8.32 -12.78
CA THR A 202 -37.36 -8.71 -14.18
C THR A 202 -36.71 -7.70 -15.15
N PRO A 203 -35.76 -8.12 -16.01
CA PRO A 203 -35.12 -7.22 -16.98
C PRO A 203 -36.13 -6.65 -17.99
N THR A 204 -36.07 -5.35 -18.23
CA THR A 204 -36.87 -4.68 -19.28
C THR A 204 -36.12 -4.82 -20.61
N VAL A 205 -36.48 -5.81 -21.42
CA VAL A 205 -35.86 -6.08 -22.72
C VAL A 205 -36.34 -5.06 -23.75
N TRP A 206 -35.44 -4.18 -24.21
CA TRP A 206 -35.71 -3.19 -25.26
C TRP A 206 -35.23 -3.62 -26.64
N SER A 207 -34.40 -4.67 -26.73
CA SER A 207 -34.06 -5.33 -28.00
C SER A 207 -33.72 -6.80 -27.76
N ASN A 208 -34.18 -7.70 -28.62
CA ASN A 208 -33.69 -9.08 -28.71
C ASN A 208 -33.70 -9.49 -30.19
N SER A 209 -32.52 -9.63 -30.78
CA SER A 209 -32.35 -9.87 -32.22
C SER A 209 -31.22 -10.86 -32.46
N GLY A 210 -31.59 -12.14 -32.57
CA GLY A 210 -30.64 -13.25 -32.72
C GLY A 210 -29.62 -13.26 -31.60
N ALA A 211 -28.35 -13.08 -31.96
CA ALA A 211 -27.22 -13.16 -31.05
C ALA A 211 -27.06 -11.95 -30.11
N THR A 212 -27.80 -10.85 -30.31
CA THR A 212 -27.72 -9.64 -29.49
C THR A 212 -29.00 -9.41 -28.69
N ILE A 213 -28.88 -9.18 -27.38
CA ILE A 213 -29.98 -8.76 -26.50
C ILE A 213 -29.62 -7.50 -25.73
N GLY A 214 -30.50 -6.49 -25.76
CA GLY A 214 -30.39 -5.24 -25.01
C GLY A 214 -31.51 -5.12 -23.97
N PHE A 215 -31.15 -4.86 -22.73
CA PHE A 215 -32.08 -4.88 -21.60
C PHE A 215 -31.69 -3.88 -20.49
N THR A 216 -32.68 -3.37 -19.77
CA THR A 216 -32.48 -2.49 -18.60
C THR A 216 -32.74 -3.25 -17.31
N VAL A 217 -31.85 -3.11 -16.31
CA VAL A 217 -32.02 -3.59 -14.92
C VAL A 217 -31.57 -2.48 -13.98
N ALA A 218 -32.30 -2.25 -12.88
CA ALA A 218 -32.04 -1.18 -11.90
C ALA A 218 -31.96 0.27 -12.45
N GLY A 219 -32.30 0.49 -13.73
CA GLY A 219 -32.15 1.76 -14.44
C GLY A 219 -30.93 1.81 -15.38
N HIS A 220 -30.06 0.80 -15.33
CA HIS A 220 -28.84 0.68 -16.13
C HIS A 220 -29.08 -0.18 -17.38
N ASP A 221 -28.63 0.26 -18.55
CA ASP A 221 -28.78 -0.48 -19.81
C ASP A 221 -27.58 -1.38 -20.09
N TYR A 222 -27.85 -2.67 -20.27
CA TYR A 222 -26.88 -3.70 -20.58
C TYR A 222 -27.13 -4.30 -21.98
N VAL A 223 -26.07 -4.80 -22.63
CA VAL A 223 -26.17 -5.54 -23.91
C VAL A 223 -25.34 -6.82 -23.87
N GLY A 224 -25.98 -7.96 -24.11
CA GLY A 224 -25.33 -9.26 -24.25
C GLY A 224 -25.10 -9.62 -25.72
N TYR A 225 -23.86 -9.93 -26.07
CA TYR A 225 -23.44 -10.33 -27.41
C TYR A 225 -22.99 -11.79 -27.39
N ALA A 226 -23.91 -12.68 -27.77
CA ALA A 226 -23.61 -14.07 -28.04
C ALA A 226 -22.99 -14.23 -29.45
N PRO A 227 -22.45 -15.41 -29.79
CA PRO A 227 -21.84 -15.65 -31.10
C PRO A 227 -22.85 -15.66 -32.26
N THR A 228 -22.40 -15.38 -33.49
CA THR A 228 -23.20 -15.58 -34.71
C THR A 228 -23.78 -17.00 -34.74
N GLY A 229 -25.11 -17.08 -34.91
CA GLY A 229 -25.89 -18.33 -34.88
C GLY A 229 -26.54 -18.64 -33.53
N ALA A 230 -26.21 -17.94 -32.46
CA ALA A 230 -26.87 -18.06 -31.16
C ALA A 230 -28.16 -17.20 -31.08
N SER A 231 -28.97 -17.47 -30.05
CA SER A 231 -30.15 -16.69 -29.68
C SER A 231 -30.26 -16.53 -28.17
N TRP A 232 -30.92 -15.47 -27.69
CA TRP A 232 -31.20 -15.25 -26.27
C TRP A 232 -32.67 -15.55 -25.92
N THR A 233 -32.88 -16.41 -24.93
CA THR A 233 -34.20 -16.71 -24.34
C THR A 233 -34.35 -16.02 -23.00
N VAL A 234 -35.53 -15.44 -22.74
CA VAL A 234 -35.84 -14.70 -21.50
C VAL A 234 -37.04 -15.36 -20.82
N SER A 235 -36.90 -15.74 -19.55
CA SER A 235 -37.96 -16.37 -18.76
C SER A 235 -37.69 -16.20 -17.27
N GLY A 236 -38.72 -15.85 -16.47
CA GLY A 236 -38.64 -15.82 -15.01
C GLY A 236 -37.51 -14.98 -14.42
N GLY A 237 -37.22 -13.79 -14.97
CA GLY A 237 -36.12 -12.92 -14.54
C GLY A 237 -34.72 -13.37 -14.99
N ARG A 238 -34.64 -14.45 -15.78
CA ARG A 238 -33.39 -15.02 -16.31
C ARG A 238 -33.31 -14.84 -17.82
N ILE A 239 -32.17 -14.36 -18.29
CA ILE A 239 -31.74 -14.34 -19.69
C ILE A 239 -30.76 -15.51 -19.88
N SER A 240 -30.84 -16.22 -21.00
CA SER A 240 -30.01 -17.41 -21.24
C SER A 240 -29.73 -17.66 -22.72
N SER A 241 -28.59 -18.29 -23.01
CA SER A 241 -28.23 -18.72 -24.37
C SER A 241 -27.34 -19.96 -24.36
N THR A 242 -27.58 -20.86 -25.31
CA THR A 242 -26.71 -22.01 -25.61
C THR A 242 -25.39 -21.59 -26.27
N LEU A 243 -25.22 -20.31 -26.62
CA LEU A 243 -24.10 -19.75 -27.37
C LEU A 243 -23.82 -20.46 -28.71
N ALA A 244 -24.83 -21.14 -29.28
CA ALA A 244 -24.68 -22.07 -30.39
C ALA A 244 -23.55 -23.12 -30.20
N GLY A 245 -23.28 -23.51 -28.94
CA GLY A 245 -22.22 -24.46 -28.57
C GLY A 245 -20.79 -23.91 -28.64
N LYS A 246 -20.58 -22.63 -28.95
CA LYS A 246 -19.25 -22.03 -29.17
C LYS A 246 -18.53 -21.59 -27.88
N GLY A 247 -19.23 -21.45 -26.74
CA GLY A 247 -18.60 -21.23 -25.44
C GLY A 247 -17.94 -19.86 -25.20
N TYR A 248 -18.33 -18.81 -25.92
CA TYR A 248 -17.91 -17.42 -25.64
C TYR A 248 -19.06 -16.42 -25.81
N PHE A 249 -19.01 -15.30 -25.09
CA PHE A 249 -19.86 -14.13 -25.27
C PHE A 249 -19.22 -12.90 -24.60
N SER A 250 -19.81 -11.73 -24.76
CA SER A 250 -19.50 -10.56 -23.93
C SER A 250 -20.77 -9.89 -23.40
N LEU A 251 -20.61 -9.10 -22.34
CA LEU A 251 -21.64 -8.24 -21.79
C LEU A 251 -21.10 -6.81 -21.69
N ALA A 252 -21.86 -5.83 -22.18
CA ALA A 252 -21.56 -4.42 -22.06
C ALA A 252 -22.52 -3.70 -21.12
N LEU A 253 -22.00 -2.72 -20.36
CA LEU A 253 -22.79 -1.62 -19.80
C LEU A 253 -22.79 -0.46 -20.81
N LEU A 254 -23.95 0.12 -21.14
CA LEU A 254 -24.04 1.31 -22.00
C LEU A 254 -24.00 2.61 -21.17
N PRO A 255 -23.38 3.70 -21.68
CA PRO A 255 -23.30 4.98 -21.00
C PRO A 255 -24.57 5.82 -21.24
N THR A 256 -25.74 5.22 -20.97
CA THR A 256 -27.05 5.86 -21.14
C THR A 256 -27.50 6.56 -19.86
N THR A 257 -28.60 7.31 -19.96
CA THR A 257 -29.32 7.88 -18.83
C THR A 257 -30.81 7.55 -18.95
N ALA A 258 -31.59 7.86 -17.91
CA ALA A 258 -33.06 7.79 -17.95
C ALA A 258 -33.68 8.65 -19.07
N SER A 259 -32.97 9.63 -19.62
CA SER A 259 -33.41 10.47 -20.75
C SER A 259 -32.93 9.99 -22.12
N SER A 260 -32.07 8.97 -22.19
CA SER A 260 -31.61 8.42 -23.48
C SER A 260 -32.78 7.83 -24.26
N THR A 261 -32.78 8.05 -25.57
CA THR A 261 -33.78 7.53 -26.50
C THR A 261 -33.57 6.05 -26.84
N ALA A 262 -34.56 5.44 -27.52
CA ALA A 262 -34.38 4.10 -28.10
C ALA A 262 -33.31 4.07 -29.21
N GLN A 263 -33.15 5.16 -29.96
CA GLN A 263 -32.15 5.27 -31.01
C GLN A 263 -30.73 5.31 -30.43
N GLU A 264 -30.48 6.11 -29.39
CA GLU A 264 -29.17 6.15 -28.74
C GLU A 264 -28.77 4.81 -28.13
N ARG A 265 -29.73 4.04 -27.55
CA ARG A 265 -29.48 2.66 -27.11
C ARG A 265 -29.06 1.77 -28.28
N ALA A 266 -29.77 1.84 -29.41
CA ALA A 266 -29.45 1.05 -30.60
C ALA A 266 -28.07 1.43 -31.20
N ASP A 267 -27.75 2.72 -31.27
CA ASP A 267 -26.49 3.22 -31.81
C ASP A 267 -25.29 2.87 -30.92
N LEU A 268 -25.43 2.98 -29.60
CA LEU A 268 -24.42 2.53 -28.63
C LEU A 268 -24.24 1.01 -28.70
N ALA A 269 -25.33 0.24 -28.72
CA ALA A 269 -25.29 -1.22 -28.83
C ALA A 269 -24.64 -1.70 -30.15
N ALA A 270 -24.95 -1.05 -31.28
CA ALA A 270 -24.31 -1.31 -32.56
C ALA A 270 -22.84 -0.91 -32.56
N SER A 271 -22.50 0.24 -31.94
CA SER A 271 -21.12 0.73 -31.84
C SER A 271 -20.23 -0.22 -31.04
N TYR A 272 -20.70 -0.69 -29.88
CA TYR A 272 -19.99 -1.62 -29.00
C TYR A 272 -19.95 -3.03 -29.60
N GLY A 273 -21.03 -3.46 -30.28
CA GLY A 273 -21.13 -4.78 -30.93
C GLY A 273 -20.05 -5.04 -31.98
N ARG A 274 -19.50 -4.00 -32.61
CA ARG A 274 -18.33 -4.11 -33.52
C ARG A 274 -17.06 -4.66 -32.85
N TYR A 275 -16.98 -4.52 -31.52
CA TYR A 275 -15.80 -4.87 -30.72
C TYR A 275 -16.10 -5.97 -29.68
N ALA A 276 -17.37 -6.31 -29.49
CA ALA A 276 -17.84 -7.29 -28.50
C ALA A 276 -17.13 -8.65 -28.57
N HIS A 277 -16.76 -9.12 -29.76
CA HIS A 277 -16.04 -10.39 -29.97
C HIS A 277 -14.52 -10.26 -30.09
N ALA A 278 -13.97 -9.03 -30.00
CA ALA A 278 -12.53 -8.78 -29.88
C ALA A 278 -12.12 -8.82 -28.41
N HIS A 279 -12.18 -10.01 -27.79
CA HIS A 279 -11.99 -10.17 -26.35
C HIS A 279 -10.62 -9.64 -25.92
N VAL A 280 -10.57 -8.72 -24.96
CA VAL A 280 -9.29 -8.25 -24.39
C VAL A 280 -8.59 -9.44 -23.73
N THR A 281 -7.35 -9.69 -24.12
CA THR A 281 -6.49 -10.79 -23.64
C THR A 281 -5.13 -10.31 -23.13
N GLY A 282 -4.86 -9.01 -23.25
CA GLY A 282 -3.86 -8.35 -22.42
C GLY A 282 -3.89 -6.84 -22.55
N THR A 283 -3.47 -6.15 -21.50
CA THR A 283 -3.21 -4.72 -21.50
C THR A 283 -1.76 -4.45 -21.16
N ARG A 284 -1.24 -3.30 -21.61
CA ARG A 284 0.15 -2.91 -21.37
C ARG A 284 0.34 -1.40 -21.37
N VAL A 285 0.99 -0.88 -20.33
CA VAL A 285 1.49 0.49 -20.29
C VAL A 285 2.92 0.57 -20.86
N SER A 286 3.19 1.67 -21.55
CA SER A 286 4.54 2.12 -21.87
C SER A 286 4.59 3.64 -21.76
N TYR A 287 5.56 4.14 -21.00
CA TYR A 287 5.77 5.57 -20.77
C TYR A 287 7.08 6.04 -21.42
N ALA A 288 7.17 7.34 -21.69
CA ALA A 288 8.38 7.99 -22.19
C ALA A 288 8.48 9.42 -21.63
N TYR A 289 9.60 9.73 -20.98
CA TYR A 289 9.96 11.08 -20.58
C TYR A 289 10.80 11.75 -21.68
N ASP A 290 10.23 12.73 -22.37
CA ASP A 290 11.04 13.68 -23.14
C ASP A 290 11.61 14.73 -22.19
N GLN A 291 12.86 14.51 -21.77
CA GLN A 291 13.60 15.46 -20.94
C GLN A 291 13.74 16.84 -21.62
N ALA A 292 13.77 16.95 -22.95
CA ALA A 292 14.00 18.23 -23.61
C ALA A 292 12.80 19.20 -23.50
N SER A 293 11.58 18.68 -23.43
CA SER A 293 10.35 19.46 -23.18
C SER A 293 9.76 19.27 -21.77
N SER A 294 10.38 18.41 -20.95
CA SER A 294 9.87 17.88 -19.68
C SER A 294 8.47 17.27 -19.79
N ARG A 295 8.25 16.45 -20.82
CA ARG A 295 6.94 15.87 -21.15
C ARG A 295 6.90 14.38 -20.89
N MET A 296 6.02 13.95 -19.98
CA MET A 296 5.66 12.55 -19.81
C MET A 296 4.58 12.17 -20.81
N THR A 297 4.79 11.11 -21.59
CA THR A 297 3.79 10.54 -22.50
C THR A 297 3.56 9.08 -22.16
N THR A 298 2.34 8.74 -21.72
CA THR A 298 1.96 7.37 -21.35
C THR A 298 1.03 6.79 -22.41
N THR A 299 1.35 5.60 -22.91
CA THR A 299 0.52 4.85 -23.87
C THR A 299 -0.10 3.65 -23.16
N TYR A 300 -1.42 3.56 -23.21
CA TYR A 300 -2.23 2.47 -22.69
C TYR A 300 -2.68 1.59 -23.86
N ALA A 301 -2.06 0.42 -24.05
CA ALA A 301 -2.30 -0.47 -25.18
C ALA A 301 -3.12 -1.71 -24.81
N PHE A 302 -3.94 -2.19 -25.76
CA PHE A 302 -4.84 -3.33 -25.61
C PHE A 302 -4.54 -4.38 -26.69
N THR A 303 -4.32 -5.61 -26.25
CA THR A 303 -4.21 -6.80 -27.10
C THR A 303 -5.53 -7.56 -27.03
N THR A 304 -6.16 -7.78 -28.17
CA THR A 304 -7.46 -8.45 -28.28
C THR A 304 -7.36 -9.73 -29.11
N THR A 305 -8.12 -10.76 -28.73
CA THR A 305 -8.28 -12.00 -29.49
C THR A 305 -9.69 -12.06 -30.06
N ALA A 306 -9.83 -11.92 -31.38
CA ALA A 306 -11.10 -12.10 -32.06
C ALA A 306 -11.63 -13.53 -31.88
N ARG A 307 -12.85 -13.66 -31.35
CA ARG A 307 -13.59 -14.93 -31.26
C ARG A 307 -14.43 -15.19 -32.51
N GLU A 308 -14.90 -14.11 -33.13
CA GLU A 308 -15.39 -14.09 -34.51
C GLU A 308 -15.20 -12.69 -35.12
N GLY A 309 -15.27 -12.60 -36.46
CA GLY A 309 -14.89 -11.39 -37.20
C GLY A 309 -13.38 -11.16 -37.22
N THR A 310 -12.98 -9.91 -37.50
CA THR A 310 -11.56 -9.50 -37.65
C THR A 310 -11.22 -8.22 -36.87
N ALA A 311 -12.04 -7.86 -35.87
CA ALA A 311 -11.81 -6.67 -35.07
C ALA A 311 -10.64 -6.89 -34.07
N THR A 312 -9.76 -5.90 -33.97
CA THR A 312 -8.57 -5.91 -33.08
C THR A 312 -8.54 -4.68 -32.17
N GLN A 313 -9.72 -4.20 -31.78
CA GLN A 313 -9.96 -2.95 -31.07
C GLN A 313 -11.06 -3.17 -30.03
N THR A 314 -11.12 -2.32 -29.02
CA THR A 314 -12.07 -2.39 -27.92
C THR A 314 -12.77 -1.05 -27.65
N VAL A 315 -13.68 -1.03 -26.69
CA VAL A 315 -14.26 0.18 -26.09
C VAL A 315 -13.65 0.36 -24.69
N VAL A 316 -13.33 1.59 -24.33
CA VAL A 316 -12.75 1.93 -23.02
C VAL A 316 -13.38 3.20 -22.45
N SER A 317 -13.31 3.36 -21.14
CA SER A 317 -13.69 4.57 -20.42
C SER A 317 -12.53 5.07 -19.56
N LEU A 318 -12.22 6.37 -19.69
CA LEU A 318 -11.06 7.01 -19.09
C LEU A 318 -11.47 7.79 -17.84
N TYR A 319 -10.68 7.72 -16.77
CA TYR A 319 -10.85 8.56 -15.57
C TYR A 319 -10.47 10.04 -15.82
N PRO A 320 -10.82 11.00 -14.94
CA PRO A 320 -10.47 12.41 -15.11
C PRO A 320 -9.00 12.72 -15.37
N HIS A 321 -8.05 12.22 -14.58
CA HIS A 321 -6.62 12.46 -14.82
C HIS A 321 -6.18 11.99 -16.23
N GLN A 322 -6.81 10.93 -16.76
CA GLN A 322 -6.55 10.41 -18.10
C GLN A 322 -7.20 11.27 -19.18
N TRP A 323 -8.49 11.61 -19.06
CA TRP A 323 -9.18 12.36 -20.13
C TRP A 323 -8.81 13.84 -20.15
N LYS A 324 -8.40 14.43 -19.03
CA LYS A 324 -7.85 15.80 -18.98
C LYS A 324 -6.48 15.89 -19.66
N ALA A 325 -5.69 14.81 -19.66
CA ALA A 325 -4.40 14.71 -20.33
C ALA A 325 -4.43 13.97 -21.69
N LEU A 326 -5.61 13.61 -22.21
CA LEU A 326 -5.76 12.76 -23.40
C LEU A 326 -5.20 13.43 -24.67
N THR A 327 -4.45 12.67 -25.47
CA THR A 327 -3.92 13.13 -26.75
C THR A 327 -4.12 12.13 -27.89
N GLY A 328 -4.32 12.63 -29.12
CA GLY A 328 -4.50 11.81 -30.32
C GLY A 328 -5.80 11.00 -30.39
N SER A 329 -6.81 11.34 -29.59
CA SER A 329 -8.14 10.69 -29.59
C SER A 329 -9.21 11.63 -29.01
N THR A 330 -10.48 11.41 -29.37
CA THR A 330 -11.61 12.23 -28.94
C THR A 330 -12.72 11.35 -28.37
N PRO A 331 -13.16 11.56 -27.11
CA PRO A 331 -14.27 10.81 -26.54
C PRO A 331 -15.61 11.08 -27.23
N ILE A 332 -16.53 10.12 -27.13
CA ILE A 332 -17.95 10.37 -27.44
C ILE A 332 -18.58 11.27 -26.37
N ALA A 333 -19.76 11.82 -26.66
CA ALA A 333 -20.46 12.72 -25.73
C ALA A 333 -20.94 12.01 -24.44
N GLN A 334 -21.22 10.71 -24.53
CA GLN A 334 -21.65 9.88 -23.41
C GLN A 334 -20.48 9.53 -22.48
N SER A 335 -20.78 9.42 -21.18
CA SER A 335 -19.81 9.21 -20.10
C SER A 335 -20.45 8.46 -18.94
N TYR A 336 -19.71 7.59 -18.27
CA TYR A 336 -20.19 6.95 -17.05
C TYR A 336 -19.95 7.85 -15.82
N PRO A 337 -20.84 7.84 -14.82
CA PRO A 337 -20.49 8.23 -13.45
C PRO A 337 -19.55 7.18 -12.82
N SER A 338 -18.77 7.57 -11.81
CA SER A 338 -17.90 6.67 -11.03
C SER A 338 -17.53 7.31 -9.69
N ALA A 339 -16.91 6.55 -8.79
CA ALA A 339 -16.32 7.05 -7.55
C ALA A 339 -15.13 8.02 -7.75
N ARG A 340 -14.71 8.23 -9.00
CA ARG A 340 -13.61 9.09 -9.44
C ARG A 340 -14.11 10.21 -10.35
N GLY A 341 -15.36 10.64 -10.20
CA GLY A 341 -16.01 11.60 -11.10
C GLY A 341 -16.48 10.98 -12.42
N ARG A 342 -16.58 11.77 -13.49
CA ARG A 342 -17.13 11.30 -14.79
C ARG A 342 -16.06 10.65 -15.67
N MET A 343 -16.30 9.41 -16.11
CA MET A 343 -15.43 8.68 -17.03
C MET A 343 -15.85 8.87 -18.50
N LYS A 344 -14.95 9.35 -19.36
CA LYS A 344 -15.23 9.64 -20.78
C LYS A 344 -14.88 8.46 -21.69
N VAL A 345 -15.72 8.18 -22.69
CA VAL A 345 -15.66 6.91 -23.45
C VAL A 345 -14.96 7.07 -24.81
N LEU A 346 -14.06 6.14 -25.14
CA LEU A 346 -13.47 5.95 -26.47
C LEU A 346 -13.96 4.61 -27.06
N THR A 347 -14.37 4.61 -28.33
CA THR A 347 -14.80 3.40 -29.04
C THR A 347 -13.88 3.11 -30.22
N GLY A 348 -13.54 1.84 -30.47
CA GLY A 348 -12.70 1.44 -31.60
C GLY A 348 -11.23 1.78 -31.41
N VAL A 349 -10.70 1.61 -30.20
CA VAL A 349 -9.29 1.84 -29.89
C VAL A 349 -8.52 0.54 -29.64
N SER A 350 -7.30 0.46 -30.13
CA SER A 350 -6.30 -0.53 -29.70
C SER A 350 -5.30 0.06 -28.70
N GLN A 351 -5.30 1.39 -28.53
CA GLN A 351 -4.52 2.13 -27.55
C GLN A 351 -5.12 3.53 -27.34
N PHE A 352 -4.85 4.17 -26.20
CA PHE A 352 -4.95 5.62 -26.03
C PHE A 352 -3.68 6.19 -25.40
N ARG A 353 -3.55 7.52 -25.34
CA ARG A 353 -2.37 8.20 -24.79
C ARG A 353 -2.74 9.36 -23.88
N THR A 354 -2.06 9.47 -22.75
CA THR A 354 -2.00 10.71 -21.97
C THR A 354 -0.69 11.44 -22.27
N ALA A 355 -0.68 12.76 -22.11
CA ALA A 355 0.52 13.57 -22.22
C ALA A 355 0.48 14.71 -21.20
N MET A 356 1.42 14.70 -20.26
CA MET A 356 1.49 15.59 -19.11
C MET A 356 2.85 16.31 -19.06
N THR A 357 2.87 17.53 -18.53
CA THR A 357 4.13 18.25 -18.26
C THR A 357 4.61 17.91 -16.86
N PHE A 358 5.81 17.35 -16.76
CA PHE A 358 6.50 17.21 -15.48
C PHE A 358 7.14 18.57 -15.13
N GLN A 359 6.65 19.21 -14.08
CA GLN A 359 7.07 20.57 -13.69
C GLN A 359 8.42 20.61 -12.95
N GLY A 360 9.06 19.44 -12.75
CA GLY A 360 10.29 19.30 -11.99
C GLY A 360 10.07 19.12 -10.48
N VAL A 361 11.13 18.73 -9.81
CA VAL A 361 11.25 18.61 -8.34
C VAL A 361 12.56 19.25 -7.90
N LEU A 362 12.73 19.51 -6.60
CA LEU A 362 14.00 19.95 -6.02
C LEU A 362 14.46 18.97 -4.92
N PRO A 363 15.78 18.80 -4.69
CA PRO A 363 16.25 18.13 -3.48
C PRO A 363 15.84 18.90 -2.22
N GLU A 364 15.88 20.24 -2.30
CA GLU A 364 15.46 21.19 -1.28
C GLU A 364 15.26 22.59 -1.88
N LEU A 365 14.48 23.46 -1.24
CA LEU A 365 14.28 24.86 -1.66
C LEU A 365 15.59 25.68 -1.52
N PRO A 366 15.86 26.66 -2.41
CA PRO A 366 17.06 27.50 -2.33
C PRO A 366 16.93 28.55 -1.20
N ALA A 367 18.01 28.79 -0.45
CA ALA A 367 18.06 29.66 0.73
C ALA A 367 18.09 31.18 0.38
N VAL A 368 17.14 31.65 -0.44
CA VAL A 368 17.03 33.04 -0.90
C VAL A 368 16.45 34.00 0.16
N GLY A 369 15.69 33.46 1.12
CA GLY A 369 15.04 34.21 2.20
C GLY A 369 15.85 34.23 3.50
N ASP A 370 16.63 33.19 3.76
CA ASP A 370 17.31 32.90 5.02
C ASP A 370 18.80 32.58 4.88
N GLY A 371 19.36 32.56 3.67
CA GLY A 371 20.81 32.44 3.45
C GLY A 371 21.65 33.64 3.92
N SER A 372 21.06 34.63 4.60
CA SER A 372 21.79 35.77 5.19
C SER A 372 21.05 36.44 6.37
N GLY A 373 21.75 37.30 7.11
CA GLY A 373 21.15 38.17 8.13
C GLY A 373 20.61 37.43 9.36
N ALA A 374 19.57 37.98 9.98
CA ALA A 374 18.97 37.43 11.20
C ALA A 374 18.21 36.11 10.97
N ASP A 375 17.62 35.92 9.78
CA ASP A 375 16.97 34.68 9.40
C ASP A 375 18.00 33.53 9.31
N LEU A 376 19.22 33.80 8.80
CA LEU A 376 20.33 32.82 8.80
C LEU A 376 20.77 32.43 10.21
N THR A 377 20.84 33.37 11.15
CA THR A 377 21.16 33.08 12.55
C THR A 377 20.10 32.15 13.15
N THR A 378 18.81 32.47 12.94
CA THR A 378 17.68 31.66 13.40
C THR A 378 17.77 30.22 12.85
N LEU A 379 18.01 30.06 11.55
CA LEU A 379 18.15 28.74 10.92
C LEU A 379 19.37 27.98 11.48
N ARG A 380 20.52 28.63 11.64
CA ARG A 380 21.74 27.99 12.17
C ARG A 380 21.61 27.59 13.64
N ASP A 381 20.91 28.36 14.46
CA ASP A 381 20.62 28.01 15.85
C ASP A 381 19.69 26.78 15.92
N GLN A 382 18.69 26.70 15.03
CA GLN A 382 17.80 25.53 14.92
C GLN A 382 18.53 24.27 14.40
N LEU A 383 19.40 24.41 13.39
CA LEU A 383 20.26 23.33 12.89
C LEU A 383 21.22 22.82 13.97
N ALA A 384 21.86 23.73 14.71
CA ALA A 384 22.74 23.37 15.82
C ALA A 384 22.01 22.63 16.95
N ALA A 385 20.74 22.96 17.22
CA ALA A 385 19.92 22.27 18.20
C ALA A 385 19.59 20.80 17.83
N VAL A 386 19.41 20.49 16.54
CA VAL A 386 19.15 19.12 16.07
C VAL A 386 20.42 18.33 15.72
N ARG A 387 21.58 18.99 15.56
CA ARG A 387 22.87 18.37 15.17
C ARG A 387 23.24 17.10 15.96
N GLY A 388 22.92 17.04 17.25
CA GLY A 388 23.21 15.89 18.12
C GLY A 388 22.27 14.69 17.97
N ASN A 389 21.08 14.90 17.39
CA ASN A 389 20.07 13.87 17.13
C ASN A 389 19.24 14.24 15.88
N PRO A 390 19.83 14.16 14.67
CA PRO A 390 19.16 14.62 13.45
C PRO A 390 17.99 13.71 13.05
N MET A 391 18.06 12.41 13.35
CA MET A 391 16.97 11.47 13.05
C MET A 391 15.80 11.57 14.04
N ASP A 392 16.06 11.74 15.33
CA ASP A 392 15.05 11.76 16.41
C ASP A 392 14.03 10.61 16.35
N GLN A 393 14.52 9.44 15.93
CA GLN A 393 13.77 8.24 15.61
C GLN A 393 12.91 7.74 16.77
N ARG A 394 11.59 7.56 16.53
CA ARG A 394 10.58 7.26 17.57
C ARG A 394 10.16 5.79 17.67
N GLY A 395 10.57 4.95 16.72
CA GLY A 395 10.29 3.50 16.68
C GLY A 395 11.41 2.75 15.95
N GLY A 396 11.54 1.45 16.24
CA GLY A 396 12.65 0.61 15.73
C GLY A 396 12.34 -0.16 14.44
N ASP A 397 11.10 -0.07 13.98
CA ASP A 397 10.53 -0.68 12.78
C ASP A 397 10.85 0.12 11.50
N THR A 398 10.43 -0.39 10.35
CA THR A 398 10.61 0.25 9.03
C THR A 398 9.99 1.64 8.95
N TYR A 399 8.73 1.85 9.35
CA TYR A 399 8.06 3.15 9.21
C TYR A 399 8.76 4.24 10.03
N TRP A 400 8.94 3.98 11.33
CA TRP A 400 9.53 4.98 12.23
C TRP A 400 11.05 5.14 12.07
N THR A 401 11.76 4.14 11.54
CA THR A 401 13.11 4.36 10.99
C THR A 401 13.04 5.28 9.77
N GLY A 402 12.09 5.04 8.87
CA GLY A 402 11.84 5.82 7.66
C GLY A 402 11.65 7.31 7.95
N LYS A 403 10.67 7.69 8.78
CA LYS A 403 10.46 9.10 9.15
C LYS A 403 11.73 9.76 9.70
N GLY A 404 12.49 9.07 10.56
CA GLY A 404 13.77 9.56 11.07
C GLY A 404 14.86 9.71 10.00
N LEU A 405 14.92 8.80 9.02
CA LEU A 405 15.80 8.90 7.85
C LEU A 405 15.41 10.10 6.96
N GLY A 406 14.12 10.31 6.71
CA GLY A 406 13.60 11.46 5.96
C GLY A 406 13.91 12.80 6.63
N ARG A 407 13.70 12.88 7.95
CA ARG A 407 14.05 14.04 8.78
C ARG A 407 15.53 14.40 8.69
N ALA A 408 16.40 13.40 8.87
CA ALA A 408 17.84 13.59 8.74
C ALA A 408 18.23 13.99 7.31
N ALA A 409 17.54 13.50 6.27
CA ALA A 409 17.79 13.92 4.89
C ALA A 409 17.46 15.41 4.66
N ARG A 410 16.30 15.89 5.12
CA ARG A 410 15.95 17.33 5.06
C ARG A 410 16.97 18.19 5.82
N ILE A 411 17.35 17.79 7.03
CA ILE A 411 18.38 18.49 7.82
C ILE A 411 19.73 18.53 7.10
N ALA A 412 20.14 17.44 6.44
CA ALA A 412 21.39 17.40 5.67
C ALA A 412 21.36 18.33 4.46
N GLU A 413 20.28 18.33 3.68
CA GLU A 413 20.11 19.22 2.53
C GLU A 413 20.12 20.69 2.96
N VAL A 414 19.27 21.08 3.92
CA VAL A 414 19.17 22.47 4.41
C VAL A 414 20.51 22.96 4.98
N ALA A 415 21.20 22.14 5.76
CA ALA A 415 22.52 22.48 6.32
C ALA A 415 23.60 22.69 5.23
N ASP A 416 23.57 21.91 4.15
CA ASP A 416 24.49 22.04 3.02
C ASP A 416 24.26 23.34 2.23
N LEU A 417 23.00 23.77 2.08
CA LEU A 417 22.65 25.01 1.39
C LEU A 417 23.15 26.27 2.11
N VAL A 418 23.42 26.21 3.42
CA VAL A 418 23.90 27.33 4.25
C VAL A 418 25.29 27.11 4.85
N ASP A 419 26.08 26.22 4.27
CA ASP A 419 27.47 25.87 4.64
C ASP A 419 27.66 25.34 6.10
N ASP A 420 26.60 24.86 6.77
CA ASP A 420 26.73 24.17 8.07
C ASP A 420 27.13 22.70 7.88
N THR A 421 28.37 22.53 7.44
CA THR A 421 29.02 21.22 7.25
C THR A 421 28.96 20.35 8.51
N ALA A 422 29.01 20.93 9.71
CA ALA A 422 28.97 20.18 10.97
C ALA A 422 27.60 19.55 11.25
N THR A 423 26.49 20.24 10.91
CA THR A 423 25.14 19.64 10.99
C THR A 423 24.90 18.66 9.85
N ARG A 424 25.27 19.03 8.62
CA ARG A 424 25.16 18.16 7.43
C ARG A 424 25.88 16.83 7.65
N ASP A 425 27.14 16.86 8.04
CA ASP A 425 27.96 15.65 8.16
C ASP A 425 27.50 14.78 9.35
N SER A 426 26.91 15.36 10.40
CA SER A 426 26.24 14.60 11.47
C SER A 426 25.04 13.81 10.92
N ALA A 427 24.16 14.48 10.17
CA ALA A 427 22.98 13.87 9.57
C ALA A 427 23.33 12.80 8.53
N LEU A 428 24.29 13.06 7.64
CA LEU A 428 24.79 12.10 6.65
C LEU A 428 25.42 10.86 7.32
N ASN A 429 26.13 11.02 8.43
CA ASN A 429 26.69 9.89 9.17
C ASN A 429 25.61 9.06 9.88
N ALA A 430 24.55 9.69 10.41
CA ALA A 430 23.40 8.98 10.98
C ALA A 430 22.66 8.16 9.90
N ILE A 431 22.35 8.77 8.75
CA ILE A 431 21.76 8.11 7.58
C ILE A 431 22.62 6.93 7.14
N ARG A 432 23.93 7.16 6.94
CA ARG A 432 24.90 6.13 6.55
C ARG A 432 24.90 4.95 7.52
N ALA A 433 24.97 5.20 8.82
CA ALA A 433 25.02 4.14 9.83
C ALA A 433 23.73 3.30 9.80
N THR A 434 22.57 3.95 9.79
CA THR A 434 21.26 3.28 9.77
C THR A 434 21.04 2.48 8.49
N LEU A 435 21.30 3.04 7.31
CA LEU A 435 21.14 2.32 6.03
C LEU A 435 22.14 1.17 5.89
N THR A 436 23.39 1.36 6.30
CA THR A 436 24.43 0.30 6.27
C THR A 436 24.07 -0.85 7.22
N ASP A 437 23.46 -0.56 8.37
CA ASP A 437 22.93 -1.55 9.30
C ASP A 437 21.76 -2.32 8.66
N TRP A 438 20.68 -1.63 8.26
CA TRP A 438 19.49 -2.27 7.66
C TRP A 438 19.78 -3.08 6.40
N PHE A 439 20.68 -2.61 5.54
CA PHE A 439 21.09 -3.28 4.31
C PHE A 439 22.18 -4.36 4.52
N THR A 440 22.48 -4.76 5.75
CA THR A 440 23.41 -5.87 6.05
C THR A 440 22.72 -6.93 6.91
N ALA A 441 22.29 -8.02 6.26
CA ALA A 441 21.86 -9.25 6.90
C ALA A 441 23.08 -10.08 7.35
N SER A 442 23.25 -10.21 8.67
CA SER A 442 24.21 -11.12 9.30
C SER A 442 23.49 -12.37 9.83
N PRO A 443 24.14 -13.55 9.89
CA PRO A 443 23.55 -14.74 10.50
C PRO A 443 22.95 -14.50 11.89
N GLY A 444 21.67 -14.87 12.06
CA GLY A 444 20.94 -14.69 13.31
C GLY A 444 20.46 -13.26 13.61
N LYS A 445 20.65 -12.30 12.69
CA LYS A 445 20.10 -10.95 12.83
C LYS A 445 18.57 -10.99 12.63
N ALA A 446 17.81 -10.61 13.66
CA ALA A 446 16.35 -10.66 13.68
C ALA A 446 15.65 -9.28 13.70
N ALA A 447 16.42 -8.19 13.64
CA ALA A 447 15.92 -6.82 13.61
C ALA A 447 16.87 -5.93 12.81
N LYS A 448 16.34 -4.87 12.20
CA LYS A 448 16.98 -4.04 11.17
C LYS A 448 17.54 -4.89 10.02
N VAL A 449 16.68 -5.70 9.43
CA VAL A 449 17.07 -6.64 8.38
C VAL A 449 15.94 -6.82 7.38
N PHE A 450 16.29 -6.94 6.10
CA PHE A 450 15.36 -7.31 5.04
C PHE A 450 15.41 -8.82 4.80
N TYR A 451 14.24 -9.46 4.78
CA TYR A 451 14.00 -10.84 4.35
C TYR A 451 13.35 -10.84 2.97
N TYR A 452 13.77 -11.72 2.08
CA TYR A 452 13.12 -11.91 0.77
C TYR A 452 12.24 -13.15 0.80
N ASP A 453 10.92 -12.97 0.72
CA ASP A 453 10.01 -14.09 0.52
C ASP A 453 9.96 -14.49 -0.95
N GLN A 454 10.64 -15.60 -1.25
CA GLN A 454 10.70 -16.18 -2.60
C GLN A 454 9.39 -16.84 -3.07
N ASN A 455 8.40 -17.05 -2.19
CA ASN A 455 7.13 -17.68 -2.56
C ASN A 455 6.17 -16.62 -3.14
N TRP A 456 6.14 -15.45 -2.50
CA TRP A 456 5.42 -14.26 -2.96
C TRP A 456 6.17 -13.49 -4.04
N GLY A 457 7.48 -13.38 -3.89
CA GLY A 457 8.30 -12.39 -4.59
C GLY A 457 8.16 -11.02 -3.94
N THR A 458 8.60 -10.90 -2.68
CA THR A 458 8.59 -9.62 -1.94
C THR A 458 9.71 -9.49 -0.92
N LEU A 459 10.07 -8.26 -0.56
CA LEU A 459 11.11 -7.93 0.42
C LEU A 459 10.46 -7.30 1.66
N ILE A 460 10.54 -7.98 2.81
CA ILE A 460 9.93 -7.53 4.07
C ILE A 460 11.03 -7.07 5.03
N GLY A 461 10.94 -5.82 5.50
CA GLY A 461 11.83 -5.27 6.52
C GLY A 461 11.34 -5.56 7.94
N TYR A 462 12.20 -6.09 8.81
CA TYR A 462 11.88 -6.37 10.21
C TYR A 462 12.73 -5.53 11.18
N PRO A 463 12.15 -4.96 12.26
CA PRO A 463 10.75 -5.07 12.67
C PRO A 463 9.80 -4.38 11.68
N ALA A 464 8.66 -5.01 11.45
CA ALA A 464 7.59 -4.49 10.60
C ALA A 464 6.56 -3.72 11.44
N SER A 465 5.72 -2.96 10.75
CA SER A 465 4.63 -2.16 11.32
C SER A 465 3.48 -2.01 10.31
N TYR A 466 2.28 -1.62 10.74
CA TYR A 466 1.12 -1.30 9.89
C TYR A 466 0.66 -2.40 8.88
N GLY A 467 1.09 -3.65 9.08
CA GLY A 467 0.74 -4.78 8.21
C GLY A 467 1.75 -5.07 7.08
N SER A 468 2.87 -4.34 7.02
CA SER A 468 3.97 -4.56 6.07
C SER A 468 4.64 -5.95 6.13
N ASP A 469 4.30 -6.81 7.10
CA ASP A 469 4.71 -8.23 7.11
C ASP A 469 3.59 -9.23 6.79
N GLN A 470 2.44 -9.11 7.45
CA GLN A 470 1.33 -10.07 7.38
C GLN A 470 0.30 -9.76 6.28
N GLU A 471 0.33 -8.55 5.74
CA GLU A 471 -0.66 -8.03 4.80
C GLU A 471 -0.04 -7.41 3.55
N LEU A 472 1.28 -7.16 3.58
CA LEU A 472 2.08 -6.49 2.53
C LEU A 472 1.58 -5.07 2.26
N ASN A 473 1.19 -4.37 3.33
CA ASN A 473 0.78 -2.98 3.27
C ASN A 473 2.00 -2.03 3.20
N ASP A 474 1.83 -0.86 2.59
CA ASP A 474 2.65 0.33 2.83
C ASP A 474 4.15 0.24 2.44
N HIS A 475 4.53 -0.67 1.53
CA HIS A 475 5.94 -0.87 1.13
C HIS A 475 6.53 0.39 0.48
N HIS A 476 5.83 1.03 -0.46
CA HIS A 476 6.16 2.35 -1.01
C HIS A 476 6.33 3.42 0.08
N PHE A 477 5.39 3.56 1.02
CA PHE A 477 5.49 4.55 2.11
C PHE A 477 6.74 4.29 2.97
N HIS A 478 6.92 3.06 3.45
CA HIS A 478 8.03 2.66 4.31
C HIS A 478 9.38 2.83 3.61
N TYR A 479 9.50 2.33 2.38
CA TYR A 479 10.78 2.24 1.67
C TYR A 479 11.13 3.54 0.93
N GLY A 480 10.15 4.38 0.59
CA GLY A 480 10.35 5.71 0.01
C GLY A 480 11.28 6.57 0.87
N TYR A 481 11.13 6.52 2.20
CA TYR A 481 12.04 7.18 3.12
C TYR A 481 13.48 6.63 3.08
N PHE A 482 13.66 5.31 2.99
CA PHE A 482 14.99 4.68 2.88
C PHE A 482 15.68 5.08 1.57
N ILE A 483 14.94 5.07 0.46
CA ILE A 483 15.43 5.46 -0.87
C ILE A 483 15.74 6.96 -0.90
N ALA A 484 14.92 7.81 -0.29
CA ALA A 484 15.14 9.26 -0.22
C ALA A 484 16.42 9.60 0.55
N ALA A 485 16.62 8.97 1.72
CA ALA A 485 17.83 9.17 2.51
C ALA A 485 19.07 8.57 1.83
N ALA A 486 18.94 7.43 1.14
CA ALA A 486 20.00 6.87 0.31
C ALA A 486 20.39 7.80 -0.85
N ALA A 487 19.42 8.45 -1.49
CA ALA A 487 19.66 9.43 -2.55
C ALA A 487 20.35 10.69 -2.02
N THR A 488 19.93 11.23 -0.88
CA THR A 488 20.65 12.34 -0.23
C THR A 488 22.07 11.93 0.15
N LEU A 489 22.30 10.72 0.69
CA LEU A 489 23.65 10.23 0.98
C LEU A 489 24.52 10.07 -0.29
N ALA A 490 23.96 9.54 -1.38
CA ALA A 490 24.66 9.31 -2.65
C ALA A 490 25.27 10.59 -3.28
N LYS A 491 24.69 11.76 -2.98
CA LYS A 491 25.19 13.08 -3.43
C LYS A 491 26.53 13.47 -2.80
N PHE A 492 26.80 12.99 -1.59
CA PHE A 492 28.01 13.25 -0.81
C PHE A 492 28.95 12.04 -0.71
N ASP A 493 28.42 10.84 -0.97
CA ASP A 493 29.19 9.61 -1.11
C ASP A 493 28.65 8.74 -2.27
N PRO A 494 29.06 9.04 -3.52
CA PRO A 494 28.72 8.22 -4.67
C PRO A 494 29.37 6.83 -4.62
N GLN A 495 30.42 6.61 -3.81
CA GLN A 495 31.08 5.31 -3.69
C GLN A 495 30.19 4.32 -2.93
N TRP A 496 29.60 4.75 -1.80
CA TRP A 496 28.62 3.97 -1.03
C TRP A 496 27.41 3.56 -1.89
N ALA A 497 26.96 4.45 -2.78
CA ALA A 497 25.84 4.24 -3.70
C ALA A 497 26.13 3.31 -4.90
N THR A 498 27.37 2.87 -5.11
CA THR A 498 27.67 1.93 -6.22
C THR A 498 27.04 0.54 -6.01
N GLY A 499 26.74 -0.17 -7.10
CA GLY A 499 26.23 -1.54 -7.05
C GLY A 499 27.20 -2.57 -6.43
N GLY A 500 28.50 -2.28 -6.39
CA GLY A 500 29.50 -3.05 -5.63
C GLY A 500 29.55 -2.70 -4.13
N ARG A 501 28.70 -1.79 -3.68
CA ARG A 501 28.55 -1.35 -2.28
C ARG A 501 27.09 -1.52 -1.87
N TYR A 502 26.35 -0.47 -1.53
CA TYR A 502 24.97 -0.59 -1.03
C TYR A 502 23.88 -0.22 -2.04
N GLY A 503 24.24 0.29 -3.22
CA GLY A 503 23.25 0.70 -4.24
C GLY A 503 22.32 -0.42 -4.70
N GLY A 504 22.83 -1.66 -4.80
CA GLY A 504 22.00 -2.81 -5.16
C GLY A 504 20.92 -3.18 -4.14
N MET A 505 21.07 -2.79 -2.87
CA MET A 505 20.01 -2.96 -1.85
C MET A 505 18.95 -1.86 -1.97
N VAL A 506 19.34 -0.63 -2.32
CA VAL A 506 18.38 0.45 -2.64
C VAL A 506 17.56 0.10 -3.88
N ASP A 507 18.22 -0.42 -4.92
CA ASP A 507 17.55 -0.92 -6.12
C ASP A 507 16.60 -2.10 -5.81
N LEU A 508 16.87 -2.93 -4.79
CA LEU A 508 15.94 -3.97 -4.33
C LEU A 508 14.70 -3.40 -3.64
N LEU A 509 14.83 -2.36 -2.81
CA LEU A 509 13.68 -1.69 -2.19
C LEU A 509 12.80 -1.02 -3.25
N ILE A 510 13.42 -0.37 -4.26
CA ILE A 510 12.70 0.17 -5.42
C ILE A 510 11.98 -0.94 -6.19
N ARG A 511 12.66 -2.06 -6.45
CA ARG A 511 12.09 -3.21 -7.17
C ARG A 511 10.94 -3.88 -6.42
N ASP A 512 10.90 -3.84 -5.10
CA ASP A 512 9.85 -4.49 -4.34
C ASP A 512 8.54 -3.71 -4.34
N ALA A 513 8.59 -2.39 -4.11
CA ALA A 513 7.42 -1.50 -4.14
C ALA A 513 6.97 -1.16 -5.58
N ASP A 514 7.91 -0.87 -6.49
CA ASP A 514 7.58 -0.62 -7.90
C ASP A 514 8.63 -1.21 -8.86
N ASN A 515 8.45 -2.48 -9.19
CA ASN A 515 9.26 -3.10 -10.22
C ASN A 515 8.94 -2.53 -11.62
N TYR A 516 9.66 -1.49 -12.02
CA TYR A 516 9.56 -0.90 -13.35
C TYR A 516 10.20 -1.76 -14.49
N ASP A 517 10.78 -2.94 -14.20
CA ASP A 517 11.43 -3.80 -15.20
C ASP A 517 10.80 -5.21 -15.23
N ARG A 518 10.06 -5.48 -16.31
CA ARG A 518 9.36 -6.75 -16.56
C ARG A 518 10.28 -7.94 -16.80
N ASN A 519 11.59 -7.73 -16.95
CA ASN A 519 12.57 -8.81 -17.03
C ASN A 519 12.98 -9.32 -15.64
N ASP A 520 12.76 -8.53 -14.58
CA ASP A 520 13.00 -8.94 -13.21
C ASP A 520 11.78 -9.69 -12.66
N THR A 521 11.82 -11.01 -12.66
CA THR A 521 10.69 -11.85 -12.21
C THR A 521 10.64 -12.08 -10.70
N ARG A 522 11.49 -11.38 -9.91
CA ARG A 522 11.55 -11.51 -8.44
C ARG A 522 10.42 -10.79 -7.72
N PHE A 523 9.81 -9.81 -8.37
CA PHE A 523 8.78 -8.91 -7.84
C PHE A 523 7.71 -8.65 -8.91
N PRO A 524 6.42 -8.47 -8.56
CA PRO A 524 5.39 -8.13 -9.54
C PRO A 524 5.67 -6.76 -10.17
N TYR A 525 5.33 -6.58 -11.45
CA TYR A 525 5.58 -5.32 -12.17
C TYR A 525 4.67 -4.21 -11.65
N LEU A 526 5.28 -3.16 -11.07
CA LEU A 526 4.62 -2.08 -10.33
C LEU A 526 3.65 -2.64 -9.27
N ARG A 527 4.14 -2.92 -8.06
CA ARG A 527 3.32 -3.56 -7.01
C ARG A 527 2.28 -2.56 -6.52
N ASP A 528 2.76 -1.44 -6.01
CA ASP A 528 1.92 -0.49 -5.29
C ASP A 528 1.17 0.44 -6.25
N PHE A 529 1.76 0.80 -7.40
CA PHE A 529 1.15 1.75 -8.36
C PHE A 529 0.10 1.13 -9.29
N ASP A 530 -1.17 1.49 -9.11
CA ASP A 530 -2.25 1.16 -10.06
C ASP A 530 -2.11 1.97 -11.35
N ILE A 531 -1.71 1.24 -12.39
CA ILE A 531 -1.42 1.78 -13.72
C ILE A 531 -2.59 2.58 -14.33
N TYR A 532 -3.85 2.23 -14.01
CA TYR A 532 -5.02 2.84 -14.63
C TYR A 532 -5.79 3.78 -13.69
N ALA A 533 -5.90 3.48 -12.39
CA ALA A 533 -6.39 4.45 -11.41
C ALA A 533 -5.41 5.63 -11.25
N GLY A 534 -4.12 5.41 -11.53
CA GLY A 534 -3.08 6.42 -11.65
C GLY A 534 -2.43 6.80 -10.33
N HIS A 535 -2.65 6.03 -9.27
CA HIS A 535 -2.14 6.25 -7.92
C HIS A 535 -1.81 4.91 -7.25
N ASP A 536 -1.07 4.95 -6.14
CA ASP A 536 -0.74 3.72 -5.42
C ASP A 536 -1.93 3.20 -4.58
N TRP A 537 -1.85 1.94 -4.14
CA TRP A 537 -2.73 1.35 -3.14
C TRP A 537 -1.95 0.88 -1.90
N ALA A 538 -2.45 1.23 -0.72
CA ALA A 538 -1.84 0.92 0.57
C ALA A 538 -1.91 -0.57 0.92
N SER A 539 -3.08 -1.21 0.79
CA SER A 539 -3.29 -2.58 1.29
C SER A 539 -2.86 -3.65 0.29
N GLY A 540 -1.97 -4.55 0.72
CA GLY A 540 -1.49 -5.65 -0.12
C GLY A 540 -2.56 -6.69 -0.47
N HIS A 541 -3.60 -6.80 0.36
CA HIS A 541 -4.70 -7.75 0.19
C HIS A 541 -5.99 -7.16 -0.39
N GLY A 542 -6.20 -5.84 -0.30
CA GLY A 542 -7.36 -5.15 -0.90
C GLY A 542 -8.72 -5.75 -0.54
N SER A 543 -8.84 -6.37 0.63
CA SER A 543 -10.02 -7.17 1.03
C SER A 543 -10.93 -6.37 1.96
N PHE A 544 -11.70 -5.45 1.39
CA PHE A 544 -12.72 -4.67 2.08
C PHE A 544 -13.94 -4.47 1.16
N GLY A 545 -15.13 -4.23 1.73
CA GLY A 545 -16.37 -3.96 0.99
C GLY A 545 -16.34 -2.74 0.05
N ALA A 546 -15.35 -1.86 0.25
CA ALA A 546 -15.06 -0.66 -0.53
C ALA A 546 -13.88 -0.84 -1.52
N GLY A 547 -13.35 -2.07 -1.66
CA GLY A 547 -12.14 -2.38 -2.43
C GLY A 547 -10.85 -2.01 -1.68
N ASN A 548 -9.78 -1.74 -2.44
CA ASN A 548 -8.49 -1.30 -1.88
C ASN A 548 -8.56 0.18 -1.42
N ASN A 549 -7.57 0.67 -0.66
CA ASN A 549 -7.51 2.04 -0.15
C ASN A 549 -6.10 2.65 -0.24
N GLN A 550 -6.02 3.98 -0.18
CA GLN A 550 -4.79 4.71 0.14
C GLN A 550 -5.12 5.94 1.00
N GLU A 551 -4.38 6.11 2.09
CA GLU A 551 -4.44 7.29 2.96
C GLU A 551 -3.43 8.35 2.50
N SER A 552 -2.15 8.24 2.90
CA SER A 552 -1.11 9.23 2.60
C SER A 552 -0.63 9.16 1.15
N SER A 553 -1.32 9.87 0.26
CA SER A 553 -0.86 10.03 -1.12
C SER A 553 0.45 10.82 -1.24
N SER A 554 0.80 11.62 -0.22
CA SER A 554 2.09 12.30 -0.12
C SER A 554 3.24 11.34 0.23
N GLU A 555 3.03 10.27 0.99
CA GLU A 555 4.09 9.25 1.18
C GLU A 555 4.36 8.43 -0.10
N GLY A 556 3.33 8.18 -0.93
CA GLY A 556 3.51 7.66 -2.30
C GLY A 556 4.29 8.62 -3.20
N MET A 557 3.94 9.91 -3.19
CA MET A 557 4.69 10.96 -3.92
C MET A 557 6.13 11.14 -3.39
N ASN A 558 6.38 10.90 -2.11
CA ASN A 558 7.72 10.87 -1.52
C ASN A 558 8.54 9.70 -2.10
N PHE A 559 7.96 8.50 -2.21
CA PHE A 559 8.58 7.36 -2.89
C PHE A 559 8.88 7.67 -4.36
N ALA A 560 7.91 8.17 -5.13
CA ALA A 560 8.10 8.53 -6.53
C ALA A 560 9.23 9.58 -6.72
N ASN A 561 9.26 10.61 -5.88
CA ASN A 561 10.37 11.58 -5.85
C ASN A 561 11.71 10.92 -5.43
N ALA A 562 11.72 9.99 -4.47
CA ALA A 562 12.92 9.28 -4.06
C ALA A 562 13.59 8.52 -5.23
N LEU A 563 12.80 7.90 -6.12
CA LEU A 563 13.29 7.32 -7.37
C LEU A 563 13.93 8.37 -8.28
N ILE A 564 13.33 9.57 -8.42
CA ILE A 564 13.90 10.67 -9.22
C ILE A 564 15.26 11.09 -8.64
N GLN A 565 15.35 11.31 -7.32
CA GLN A 565 16.60 11.70 -6.65
C GLN A 565 17.66 10.60 -6.76
N TRP A 566 17.31 9.32 -6.55
CA TRP A 566 18.23 8.17 -6.67
C TRP A 566 18.75 8.00 -8.09
N GLY A 567 17.86 8.05 -9.10
CA GLY A 567 18.23 7.98 -10.51
C GLY A 567 19.06 9.18 -10.98
N GLN A 568 18.94 10.34 -10.35
CA GLN A 568 19.83 11.48 -10.59
C GLN A 568 21.18 11.34 -9.88
N ALA A 569 21.23 10.87 -8.63
CA ALA A 569 22.49 10.72 -7.89
C ALA A 569 23.36 9.57 -8.42
N THR A 570 22.76 8.48 -8.90
CA THR A 570 23.45 7.34 -9.50
C THR A 570 23.70 7.48 -11.01
N GLY A 571 22.96 8.37 -11.68
CA GLY A 571 22.91 8.45 -13.14
C GLY A 571 22.02 7.37 -13.80
N ASN A 572 21.27 6.59 -13.01
CA ASN A 572 20.34 5.59 -13.54
C ASN A 572 19.06 6.24 -14.11
N THR A 573 19.05 6.48 -15.42
CA THR A 573 17.90 7.09 -16.11
C THR A 573 16.65 6.20 -16.09
N ALA A 574 16.78 4.88 -15.95
CA ALA A 574 15.61 3.99 -15.90
C ALA A 574 14.83 4.14 -14.59
N VAL A 575 15.51 4.20 -13.43
CA VAL A 575 14.86 4.54 -12.16
C VAL A 575 14.27 5.95 -12.23
N ARG A 576 15.04 6.92 -12.74
CA ARG A 576 14.60 8.31 -12.86
C ARG A 576 13.30 8.43 -13.66
N ASP A 577 13.24 7.81 -14.83
CA ASP A 577 12.10 7.95 -15.75
C ASP A 577 10.88 7.16 -15.27
N ALA A 578 11.08 6.06 -14.52
CA ALA A 578 10.03 5.42 -13.75
C ALA A 578 9.49 6.35 -12.64
N GLY A 579 10.36 6.95 -11.82
CA GLY A 579 9.98 7.91 -10.79
C GLY A 579 9.22 9.13 -11.35
N ILE A 580 9.65 9.66 -12.50
CA ILE A 580 8.92 10.75 -13.20
C ILE A 580 7.56 10.26 -13.72
N PHE A 581 7.45 9.02 -14.21
CA PHE A 581 6.16 8.45 -14.65
C PHE A 581 5.17 8.32 -13.49
N LEU A 582 5.60 7.73 -12.37
CA LEU A 582 4.82 7.60 -11.14
C LEU A 582 4.39 8.98 -10.64
N TYR A 583 5.36 9.87 -10.37
CA TYR A 583 5.13 11.22 -9.84
C TYR A 583 4.17 12.03 -10.73
N THR A 584 4.36 12.03 -12.05
CA THR A 584 3.54 12.87 -12.95
C THR A 584 2.12 12.33 -13.09
N THR A 585 1.94 11.01 -13.07
CA THR A 585 0.61 10.40 -13.15
C THR A 585 -0.12 10.53 -11.81
N GLN A 586 0.59 10.27 -10.69
CA GLN A 586 0.02 10.32 -9.34
C GLN A 586 -0.31 11.74 -8.89
N SER A 587 0.53 12.75 -9.15
CA SER A 587 0.13 14.14 -8.88
C SER A 587 -1.15 14.55 -9.64
N ALA A 588 -1.35 14.05 -10.87
CA ALA A 588 -2.59 14.28 -11.61
C ALA A 588 -3.79 13.50 -11.06
N ALA A 589 -3.59 12.33 -10.45
CA ALA A 589 -4.63 11.59 -9.75
C ALA A 589 -5.01 12.24 -8.39
N ILE A 590 -4.02 12.68 -7.61
CA ILE A 590 -4.22 13.32 -6.29
C ILE A 590 -5.06 14.60 -6.41
N GLN A 591 -4.72 15.46 -7.38
CA GLN A 591 -5.47 16.71 -7.65
C GLN A 591 -6.94 16.46 -8.01
N GLU A 592 -7.27 15.28 -8.54
CA GLU A 592 -8.63 14.89 -8.94
C GLU A 592 -9.39 14.13 -7.84
N TYR A 593 -8.72 13.30 -7.04
CA TYR A 593 -9.37 12.30 -6.17
C TYR A 593 -9.17 12.50 -4.67
N TRP A 594 -8.05 13.12 -4.26
CA TRP A 594 -7.87 13.55 -2.87
C TRP A 594 -8.35 14.99 -2.68
N PHE A 595 -8.09 15.84 -3.67
CA PHE A 595 -8.32 17.29 -3.56
C PHE A 595 -9.53 17.80 -4.34
N ASP A 596 -10.02 17.07 -5.35
CA ASP A 596 -11.04 17.53 -6.32
C ASP A 596 -10.89 19.04 -6.65
N HIS A 597 -9.68 19.45 -7.06
CA HIS A 597 -9.29 20.87 -6.99
C HIS A 597 -10.15 21.79 -7.88
N ALA A 598 -10.78 21.20 -8.90
CA ALA A 598 -11.71 21.87 -9.82
C ALA A 598 -13.19 21.81 -9.37
N ASN A 599 -13.51 21.08 -8.30
CA ASN A 599 -14.87 20.80 -7.81
C ASN A 599 -15.74 20.15 -8.93
N GLU A 600 -15.25 19.05 -9.50
CA GLU A 600 -15.89 18.32 -10.61
C GLU A 600 -16.23 16.85 -10.28
N ASN A 601 -15.63 16.27 -9.23
CA ASN A 601 -15.61 14.83 -9.00
C ASN A 601 -16.38 14.38 -7.75
N PHE A 602 -16.34 15.13 -6.64
CA PHE A 602 -16.99 14.76 -5.40
C PHE A 602 -18.52 14.99 -5.44
N PRO A 603 -19.33 14.18 -4.73
CA PRO A 603 -20.76 14.44 -4.61
C PRO A 603 -21.03 15.79 -3.93
N ALA A 604 -21.81 16.67 -4.54
CA ALA A 604 -22.08 18.02 -4.01
C ALA A 604 -22.75 18.06 -2.62
N ALA A 605 -23.27 16.93 -2.12
CA ALA A 605 -23.83 16.77 -0.78
C ALA A 605 -22.82 16.26 0.28
N PHE A 606 -21.58 15.93 -0.12
CA PHE A 606 -20.50 15.48 0.76
C PHE A 606 -20.01 16.60 1.67
N GLY A 607 -19.90 17.83 1.13
CA GLY A 607 -19.62 19.05 1.91
C GLY A 607 -18.16 19.28 2.32
N HIS A 608 -17.25 18.44 1.82
CA HIS A 608 -15.80 18.61 1.92
C HIS A 608 -15.17 18.85 0.54
N SER A 609 -14.08 19.62 0.52
CA SER A 609 -13.22 19.88 -0.65
C SER A 609 -11.90 19.09 -0.61
N THR A 610 -11.82 18.06 0.22
CA THR A 610 -10.66 17.17 0.35
C THR A 610 -11.10 15.85 0.98
N VAL A 611 -10.32 14.78 0.82
CA VAL A 611 -10.41 13.55 1.62
C VAL A 611 -9.05 13.22 2.25
N GLY A 612 -9.07 12.52 3.38
CA GLY A 612 -7.87 11.92 3.98
C GLY A 612 -7.53 10.56 3.37
N MET A 613 -8.55 9.83 2.91
CA MET A 613 -8.40 8.51 2.27
C MET A 613 -9.21 8.43 0.98
N VAL A 614 -8.67 7.71 -0.02
CA VAL A 614 -9.40 7.28 -1.21
C VAL A 614 -9.57 5.77 -1.20
N TRP A 615 -10.78 5.30 -1.47
CA TRP A 615 -11.19 3.90 -1.51
C TRP A 615 -11.53 3.45 -2.92
N GLY A 616 -11.52 2.15 -3.19
CA GLY A 616 -11.94 1.56 -4.46
C GLY A 616 -13.27 2.10 -4.98
N ASP A 617 -14.25 2.30 -4.09
CA ASP A 617 -15.58 2.81 -4.43
C ASP A 617 -15.88 4.24 -3.94
N GLY A 618 -14.92 4.94 -3.33
CA GLY A 618 -15.24 6.18 -2.61
C GLY A 618 -14.07 7.01 -2.12
N GLY A 619 -14.35 7.88 -1.14
CA GLY A 619 -13.37 8.71 -0.45
C GLY A 619 -13.90 9.18 0.92
N ALA A 620 -13.00 9.31 1.89
CA ALA A 620 -13.32 9.59 3.28
C ALA A 620 -12.51 10.78 3.82
N TYR A 621 -13.20 11.78 4.37
CA TYR A 621 -12.60 12.78 5.26
C TYR A 621 -12.42 12.11 6.63
N SER A 622 -11.39 11.25 6.74
CA SER A 622 -11.05 10.43 7.90
C SER A 622 -9.58 10.00 7.83
N THR A 623 -9.06 9.37 8.88
CA THR A 623 -7.79 8.62 8.87
C THR A 623 -7.91 7.33 9.68
N TRP A 624 -6.93 6.44 9.54
CA TRP A 624 -6.81 5.21 10.34
C TRP A 624 -6.57 5.44 11.84
N PHE A 625 -6.23 6.65 12.28
CA PHE A 625 -5.74 6.91 13.65
C PHE A 625 -6.34 8.15 14.34
N SER A 626 -6.96 9.08 13.61
CA SER A 626 -7.47 10.35 14.15
C SER A 626 -8.69 10.89 13.38
N ALA A 627 -9.60 11.49 14.15
CA ALA A 627 -10.75 12.26 13.65
C ALA A 627 -10.48 13.79 13.61
N GLU A 628 -9.27 14.24 13.95
CA GLU A 628 -8.92 15.66 13.99
C GLU A 628 -8.73 16.22 12.56
N PRO A 629 -9.41 17.32 12.18
CA PRO A 629 -9.25 17.96 10.87
C PRO A 629 -7.79 18.25 10.48
N GLU A 630 -6.98 18.59 11.49
CA GLU A 630 -5.55 18.86 11.38
C GLU A 630 -4.77 17.64 10.84
N MET A 631 -5.12 16.43 11.30
CA MET A 631 -4.49 15.18 10.88
C MET A 631 -5.10 14.63 9.59
N ILE A 632 -6.43 14.71 9.42
CA ILE A 632 -7.14 14.30 8.20
C ILE A 632 -6.64 15.05 6.96
N GLN A 633 -6.35 16.35 7.09
CA GLN A 633 -5.71 17.11 6.01
C GLN A 633 -4.19 16.91 6.01
N GLY A 634 -3.52 16.94 7.17
CA GLY A 634 -2.06 16.82 7.30
C GLY A 634 -1.45 15.55 6.70
N ILE A 635 -2.16 14.41 6.77
CA ILE A 635 -1.64 13.12 6.30
C ILE A 635 -1.41 13.05 4.77
N ASN A 636 -2.03 13.95 4.00
CA ASN A 636 -1.82 14.09 2.55
C ASN A 636 -0.88 15.24 2.17
N LEU A 637 -0.17 15.79 3.16
CA LEU A 637 0.77 16.92 3.03
C LEU A 637 2.18 16.55 3.51
N LEU A 638 2.30 15.60 4.44
CA LEU A 638 3.56 15.07 4.98
C LEU A 638 4.07 13.85 4.18
N PRO A 639 5.39 13.63 4.08
CA PRO A 639 6.48 14.47 4.57
C PRO A 639 6.74 15.64 3.62
N VAL A 640 6.87 16.86 4.15
CA VAL A 640 7.20 18.02 3.31
C VAL A 640 8.63 17.88 2.79
N THR A 641 8.81 18.00 1.47
CA THR A 641 10.14 17.98 0.82
C THR A 641 10.13 18.84 -0.44
N GLY A 642 11.31 19.15 -1.01
CA GLY A 642 11.42 19.78 -2.35
C GLY A 642 10.76 18.99 -3.50
N GLY A 643 10.32 17.75 -3.27
CA GLY A 643 9.45 16.98 -4.17
C GLY A 643 7.96 17.32 -4.04
N HIS A 644 7.49 17.92 -2.96
CA HIS A 644 6.05 18.15 -2.69
C HIS A 644 5.50 19.45 -3.30
N LEU A 645 6.22 20.05 -4.26
CA LEU A 645 5.78 21.26 -4.96
C LEU A 645 4.48 21.06 -5.78
N TYR A 646 4.06 19.82 -6.05
CA TYR A 646 2.77 19.53 -6.68
C TYR A 646 1.56 19.99 -5.84
N LEU A 647 1.70 20.03 -4.52
CA LEU A 647 0.70 20.58 -3.60
C LEU A 647 0.44 22.08 -3.88
N GLY A 648 1.41 22.78 -4.48
CA GLY A 648 1.34 24.20 -4.83
C GLY A 648 1.03 24.49 -6.30
N TYR A 649 0.66 23.49 -7.11
CA TYR A 649 0.30 23.71 -8.53
C TYR A 649 -1.01 24.49 -8.70
N ASP A 650 -1.91 24.44 -7.71
CA ASP A 650 -3.08 25.32 -7.61
C ASP A 650 -3.08 26.11 -6.27
N PRO A 651 -2.46 27.30 -6.24
CA PRO A 651 -2.45 28.15 -5.05
C PRO A 651 -3.84 28.66 -4.62
N ALA A 652 -4.87 28.57 -5.46
CA ALA A 652 -6.24 28.88 -5.06
C ALA A 652 -6.85 27.72 -4.27
N TYR A 653 -6.66 26.49 -4.72
CA TYR A 653 -7.04 25.29 -3.97
C TYR A 653 -6.40 25.24 -2.58
N VAL A 654 -5.09 25.55 -2.44
CA VAL A 654 -4.41 25.62 -1.13
C VAL A 654 -5.16 26.52 -0.13
N ARG A 655 -5.70 27.65 -0.60
CA ARG A 655 -6.48 28.58 0.23
C ARG A 655 -7.90 28.08 0.53
N THR A 656 -8.53 27.32 -0.37
CA THR A 656 -9.80 26.62 -0.13
C THR A 656 -9.63 25.55 0.95
N ASN A 657 -8.64 24.65 0.77
CA ASN A 657 -8.30 23.58 1.70
C ASN A 657 -7.94 24.12 3.10
N TRP A 658 -7.18 25.22 3.17
CA TRP A 658 -6.89 25.93 4.43
C TRP A 658 -8.13 26.59 5.07
N ALA A 659 -9.02 27.19 4.28
CA ALA A 659 -10.26 27.77 4.79
C ALA A 659 -11.22 26.69 5.32
N GLU A 660 -11.22 25.51 4.71
CA GLU A 660 -11.92 24.33 5.22
C GLU A 660 -11.31 23.82 6.53
N LEU A 661 -9.99 23.68 6.62
CA LEU A 661 -9.31 23.28 7.87
C LEU A 661 -9.75 24.15 9.04
N VAL A 662 -9.65 25.47 8.88
CA VAL A 662 -9.98 26.44 9.95
C VAL A 662 -11.47 26.42 10.30
N ARG A 663 -12.35 26.10 9.35
CA ARG A 663 -13.79 25.90 9.55
C ARG A 663 -14.07 24.62 10.35
N ASN A 664 -13.50 23.50 9.93
CA ASN A 664 -13.75 22.18 10.52
C ASN A 664 -13.12 22.05 11.91
N ASN A 665 -11.93 22.64 12.12
CA ASN A 665 -11.24 22.67 13.41
C ASN A 665 -11.81 23.71 14.40
N GLY A 666 -12.74 24.57 13.95
CA GLY A 666 -13.29 25.67 14.76
C GLY A 666 -12.29 26.78 15.11
N GLY A 667 -11.11 26.80 14.49
CA GLY A 667 -10.00 27.67 14.86
C GLY A 667 -8.74 27.44 14.00
N GLN A 668 -7.65 28.13 14.34
CA GLN A 668 -6.34 27.86 13.74
C GLN A 668 -5.81 26.48 14.22
N PRO A 669 -4.95 25.80 13.44
CA PRO A 669 -4.37 24.53 13.85
C PRO A 669 -3.52 24.65 15.12
N THR A 670 -3.50 23.59 15.92
CA THR A 670 -2.86 23.42 17.22
C THR A 670 -1.89 22.23 17.28
N VAL A 671 -2.02 21.25 16.38
CA VAL A 671 -1.13 20.09 16.19
C VAL A 671 -0.61 20.06 14.74
N TRP A 672 0.50 19.36 14.48
CA TRP A 672 1.16 19.32 13.14
C TRP A 672 1.26 20.71 12.46
N GLN A 673 1.48 21.74 13.28
CA GLN A 673 1.35 23.14 12.86
C GLN A 673 2.37 23.49 11.77
N ASP A 674 3.55 22.86 11.83
CA ASP A 674 4.57 22.88 10.80
C ASP A 674 4.07 22.38 9.45
N ILE A 675 3.60 21.13 9.37
CA ILE A 675 3.09 20.52 8.13
C ILE A 675 2.01 21.41 7.49
N LEU A 676 1.09 21.89 8.32
CA LEU A 676 -0.04 22.69 7.89
C LEU A 676 0.39 24.11 7.46
N TRP A 677 1.34 24.76 8.15
CA TRP A 677 1.91 26.04 7.69
C TRP A 677 2.84 25.88 6.47
N GLN A 678 3.54 24.74 6.33
CA GLN A 678 4.36 24.43 5.16
C GLN A 678 3.50 24.28 3.91
N PHE A 679 2.35 23.60 4.01
CA PHE A 679 1.35 23.60 2.95
C PHE A 679 0.74 24.99 2.71
N GLN A 680 0.32 25.70 3.77
CA GLN A 680 -0.18 27.07 3.66
C GLN A 680 0.78 27.98 2.89
N ALA A 681 2.09 27.82 3.07
CA ALA A 681 3.11 28.63 2.42
C ALA A 681 3.14 28.50 0.89
N LEU A 682 2.64 27.41 0.32
CA LEU A 682 2.47 27.24 -1.13
C LEU A 682 1.32 28.09 -1.71
N GLY A 683 0.35 28.48 -0.88
CA GLY A 683 -0.79 29.34 -1.23
C GLY A 683 -0.68 30.78 -0.74
N ASP A 684 -0.06 31.00 0.42
CA ASP A 684 0.35 32.30 0.98
C ASP A 684 1.51 32.14 1.99
N GLY A 685 2.74 32.24 1.50
CA GLY A 685 3.96 32.24 2.34
C GLY A 685 4.01 33.34 3.40
N ASN A 686 3.34 34.49 3.22
CA ASN A 686 3.39 35.58 4.19
C ASN A 686 2.50 35.29 5.41
N ALA A 687 1.33 34.67 5.18
CA ALA A 687 0.46 34.17 6.24
C ALA A 687 1.18 33.09 7.05
N ALA A 688 1.72 32.07 6.39
CA ALA A 688 2.45 30.97 7.04
C ALA A 688 3.66 31.47 7.86
N LEU A 689 4.48 32.37 7.30
CA LEU A 689 5.62 32.95 8.02
C LEU A 689 5.19 33.80 9.22
N SER A 690 4.01 34.42 9.17
CA SER A 690 3.45 35.18 10.29
C SER A 690 3.00 34.24 11.42
N SER A 691 2.32 33.14 11.09
CA SER A 691 1.93 32.10 12.05
C SER A 691 3.15 31.47 12.74
N LEU A 692 4.15 31.06 11.96
CA LEU A 692 5.40 30.47 12.46
C LEU A 692 6.15 31.42 13.41
N ARG A 693 6.23 32.72 13.07
CA ARG A 693 6.89 33.73 13.91
C ARG A 693 6.06 34.13 15.15
N ALA A 694 4.73 33.94 15.12
CA ALA A 694 3.87 34.16 16.28
C ALA A 694 3.96 33.01 17.31
N ASN A 695 4.21 31.79 16.86
CA ASN A 695 4.41 30.62 17.72
C ASN A 695 5.73 29.89 17.42
N PRO A 696 6.90 30.43 17.81
CA PRO A 696 8.19 29.76 17.63
C PRO A 696 8.39 28.54 18.57
N GLY A 697 7.45 28.30 19.49
CA GLY A 697 7.51 27.23 20.49
C GLY A 697 6.82 25.91 20.10
N TYR A 698 6.11 25.87 18.97
CA TYR A 698 5.33 24.71 18.51
C TYR A 698 6.10 23.38 18.56
N THR A 699 5.39 22.28 18.80
CA THR A 699 5.92 20.91 18.70
C THR A 699 5.92 20.50 17.23
N PRO A 700 7.07 20.13 16.62
CA PRO A 700 7.09 19.59 15.27
C PRO A 700 6.42 18.21 15.17
N GLU A 701 5.98 17.85 13.97
CA GLU A 701 5.66 16.46 13.62
C GLU A 701 6.93 15.58 13.72
N GLU A 702 6.76 14.29 14.02
CA GLU A 702 7.87 13.40 14.39
C GLU A 702 8.91 13.16 13.28
N GLY A 703 8.53 13.31 12.01
CA GLY A 703 9.43 13.29 10.84
C GLY A 703 9.99 14.67 10.47
N GLU A 704 9.64 15.74 11.20
CA GLU A 704 9.93 17.13 10.87
C GLU A 704 10.79 17.83 11.93
N SER A 705 11.35 19.00 11.58
CA SER A 705 12.29 19.76 12.39
C SER A 705 12.11 21.26 12.20
N ARG A 706 12.22 22.03 13.29
CA ARG A 706 12.01 23.48 13.23
C ARG A 706 12.90 24.21 12.21
N ALA A 707 14.09 23.66 11.93
CA ALA A 707 15.01 24.15 10.92
C ALA A 707 14.44 24.03 9.50
N HIS A 708 13.93 22.85 9.11
CA HIS A 708 13.37 22.65 7.77
C HIS A 708 11.99 23.33 7.62
N THR A 709 11.13 23.32 8.65
CA THR A 709 9.89 24.12 8.66
C THR A 709 10.17 25.61 8.44
N PHE A 710 11.15 26.18 9.15
CA PHE A 710 11.56 27.57 8.98
C PHE A 710 12.12 27.82 7.58
N HIS A 711 13.05 26.98 7.12
CA HIS A 711 13.64 27.07 5.79
C HIS A 711 12.59 27.06 4.68
N TRP A 712 11.68 26.10 4.72
CA TRP A 712 10.60 25.95 3.73
C TRP A 712 9.70 27.19 3.68
N ILE A 713 9.11 27.55 4.81
CA ILE A 713 8.16 28.66 4.90
C ILE A 713 8.86 29.99 4.57
N ARG A 714 10.08 30.21 5.08
CA ARG A 714 10.81 31.47 4.89
C ARG A 714 11.26 31.69 3.45
N ASN A 715 11.56 30.61 2.72
CA ASN A 715 11.93 30.66 1.30
C ASN A 715 10.70 30.77 0.38
N LEU A 716 9.59 30.06 0.63
CA LEU A 716 8.34 30.32 -0.11
C LEU A 716 7.81 31.75 0.13
N ALA A 717 7.91 32.25 1.35
CA ALA A 717 7.63 33.66 1.69
C ALA A 717 8.56 34.68 1.01
N ALA A 718 9.66 34.24 0.38
CA ALA A 718 10.52 35.05 -0.48
C ALA A 718 10.20 34.87 -1.96
N LEU A 719 10.14 33.61 -2.42
CA LEU A 719 9.98 33.15 -3.82
C LEU A 719 8.59 33.41 -4.41
N GLY A 720 7.53 33.31 -3.60
CA GLY A 720 6.15 33.26 -4.08
C GLY A 720 5.67 31.84 -4.39
N THR A 721 4.63 31.73 -5.23
CA THR A 721 4.01 30.46 -5.60
C THR A 721 4.77 29.76 -6.73
N VAL A 722 4.56 28.46 -6.93
CA VAL A 722 5.06 27.73 -8.10
C VAL A 722 4.45 28.31 -9.38
N ASP A 723 5.23 28.41 -10.47
CA ASP A 723 4.77 28.80 -11.81
C ASP A 723 4.76 27.59 -12.75
N THR A 724 3.59 26.96 -12.87
CA THR A 724 3.37 25.76 -13.71
C THR A 724 3.31 26.04 -15.22
N THR A 725 3.53 27.29 -15.65
CA THR A 725 3.58 27.66 -17.08
C THR A 725 4.97 27.51 -17.69
N VAL A 726 6.00 27.24 -16.88
CA VAL A 726 7.40 27.10 -17.32
C VAL A 726 8.01 25.79 -16.84
N SER A 727 8.30 24.89 -17.78
CA SER A 727 9.08 23.67 -17.54
C SER A 727 10.56 23.90 -17.88
N ALA A 728 11.44 22.92 -17.61
CA ALA A 728 12.86 22.99 -17.97
C ALA A 728 13.42 21.65 -18.43
N ASN A 729 14.55 21.68 -19.14
CA ASN A 729 15.20 20.48 -19.68
C ASN A 729 15.97 19.62 -18.64
N HIS A 730 15.65 19.77 -17.35
CA HIS A 730 16.34 19.12 -16.24
C HIS A 730 15.34 18.80 -15.12
N PRO A 731 15.27 17.55 -14.61
CA PRO A 731 14.23 17.15 -13.67
C PRO A 731 14.41 17.78 -12.28
N LEU A 732 15.66 18.11 -11.91
CA LEU A 732 15.96 18.85 -10.68
C LEU A 732 15.90 20.36 -10.94
N SER A 733 14.69 20.88 -11.14
CA SER A 733 14.42 22.31 -11.36
C SER A 733 12.98 22.67 -10.96
N ALA A 734 12.73 23.97 -10.77
CA ALA A 734 11.40 24.54 -10.56
C ALA A 734 11.40 26.03 -10.94
N VAL A 735 10.23 26.62 -11.15
CA VAL A 735 10.05 28.07 -11.32
C VAL A 735 9.04 28.57 -10.30
N PHE A 736 9.34 29.72 -9.68
CA PHE A 736 8.46 30.40 -8.73
C PHE A 736 8.14 31.80 -9.25
N THR A 737 6.99 32.36 -8.86
CA THR A 737 6.56 33.71 -9.27
C THR A 737 6.00 34.51 -8.10
N ARG A 738 6.41 35.78 -8.02
CA ARG A 738 5.90 36.75 -7.04
C ARG A 738 5.68 38.08 -7.71
N ASN A 739 4.46 38.61 -7.64
CA ASN A 739 4.07 39.90 -8.23
C ASN A 739 4.43 40.02 -9.73
N GLY A 740 4.43 38.89 -10.47
CA GLY A 740 4.82 38.80 -11.87
C GLY A 740 6.33 38.65 -12.14
N ALA A 741 7.18 38.70 -11.11
CA ALA A 741 8.61 38.46 -11.23
C ALA A 741 8.94 36.99 -10.96
N ARG A 742 9.61 36.33 -11.91
CA ARG A 742 10.00 34.91 -11.84
C ARG A 742 11.34 34.69 -11.16
N THR A 743 11.45 33.60 -10.40
CA THR A 743 12.72 33.01 -9.94
C THR A 743 12.84 31.61 -10.51
N TYR A 744 13.88 31.38 -11.29
CA TYR A 744 14.18 30.08 -11.91
C TYR A 744 15.18 29.35 -11.01
N VAL A 745 14.90 28.11 -10.64
CA VAL A 745 15.70 27.30 -9.71
C VAL A 745 16.16 26.03 -10.40
N ALA A 746 17.42 25.66 -10.23
CA ALA A 746 17.93 24.36 -10.66
C ALA A 746 18.99 23.82 -9.69
N SER A 747 19.03 22.50 -9.53
CA SER A 747 20.03 21.81 -8.71
C SER A 747 20.87 20.86 -9.56
N ASN A 748 22.18 20.89 -9.36
CA ASN A 748 23.15 20.06 -10.04
C ASN A 748 23.87 19.18 -9.01
N ILE A 749 23.43 17.94 -8.90
CA ILE A 749 23.99 16.96 -7.98
C ILE A 749 25.10 16.09 -8.61
N THR A 750 25.66 16.55 -9.75
CA THR A 750 26.75 15.87 -10.46
C THR A 750 28.09 16.56 -10.23
N ALA A 751 29.19 15.88 -10.54
CA ALA A 751 30.55 16.40 -10.41
C ALA A 751 31.00 17.35 -11.54
N ALA A 752 30.11 17.68 -12.50
CA ALA A 752 30.40 18.57 -13.64
C ALA A 752 29.37 19.70 -13.72
N PRO A 753 29.74 20.92 -14.19
CA PRO A 753 28.79 22.01 -14.35
C PRO A 753 27.76 21.71 -15.48
N ILE A 754 26.50 22.08 -15.25
CA ILE A 754 25.42 21.94 -16.24
C ILE A 754 24.86 23.31 -16.65
N THR A 755 24.05 23.32 -17.72
CA THR A 755 23.22 24.48 -18.08
C THR A 755 21.79 24.01 -18.29
N VAL A 756 20.90 24.47 -17.43
CA VAL A 756 19.46 24.22 -17.52
C VAL A 756 18.82 25.29 -18.40
N ARG A 757 17.90 24.88 -19.27
CA ARG A 757 17.09 25.73 -20.15
C ARG A 757 15.63 25.56 -19.81
N PHE A 758 14.96 26.67 -19.58
CA PHE A 758 13.53 26.77 -19.31
C PHE A 758 12.74 26.99 -20.61
N SER A 759 11.44 26.64 -20.61
CA SER A 759 10.59 26.67 -21.81
C SER A 759 10.32 28.07 -22.36
N ASP A 760 10.44 29.11 -21.53
CA ASP A 760 10.38 30.53 -21.95
C ASP A 760 11.70 31.07 -22.55
N GLY A 761 12.71 30.21 -22.67
CA GLY A 761 14.02 30.51 -23.26
C GLY A 761 15.11 30.85 -22.23
N THR A 762 14.75 31.10 -20.98
CA THR A 762 15.69 31.41 -19.89
C THR A 762 16.73 30.28 -19.72
N THR A 763 17.97 30.65 -19.37
CA THR A 763 19.06 29.68 -19.12
C THR A 763 19.76 29.96 -17.80
N LEU A 764 20.03 28.91 -17.03
CA LEU A 764 20.73 28.94 -15.76
C LEU A 764 21.92 27.98 -15.80
N ALA A 765 23.13 28.53 -15.67
CA ALA A 765 24.34 27.74 -15.47
C ALA A 765 24.43 27.33 -13.99
N VAL A 766 24.65 26.04 -13.71
CA VAL A 766 24.72 25.50 -12.34
C VAL A 766 26.04 24.75 -12.18
N ALA A 767 26.89 25.23 -11.28
CA ALA A 767 28.17 24.58 -10.98
C ALA A 767 27.97 23.19 -10.35
N ALA A 768 28.99 22.34 -10.40
CA ALA A 768 28.97 21.02 -9.77
C ALA A 768 28.63 21.12 -8.28
N GLY A 769 27.76 20.24 -7.81
CA GLY A 769 27.36 20.18 -6.40
C GLY A 769 26.50 21.34 -5.87
N LYS A 770 26.01 22.23 -6.74
CA LYS A 770 25.28 23.44 -6.35
C LYS A 770 23.78 23.37 -6.67
N THR A 771 22.97 24.00 -5.83
CA THR A 771 21.70 24.61 -6.24
C THR A 771 21.94 26.08 -6.59
N ALA A 772 21.26 26.60 -7.60
CA ALA A 772 21.38 27.99 -8.02
C ALA A 772 20.02 28.59 -8.43
N THR A 773 19.93 29.92 -8.42
CA THR A 773 18.77 30.68 -8.90
C THR A 773 19.16 31.83 -9.83
N THR A 774 18.22 32.24 -10.68
CA THR A 774 18.28 33.48 -11.46
C THR A 774 16.89 34.09 -11.64
N GLY A 775 16.81 35.31 -12.18
CA GLY A 775 15.58 36.10 -12.25
C GLY A 775 15.47 37.08 -11.08
N ALA A 776 14.35 37.06 -10.37
CA ALA A 776 14.05 37.98 -9.26
C ALA A 776 15.01 37.81 -8.06
N TYR A 777 15.55 36.60 -7.87
CA TYR A 777 16.70 36.34 -7.00
C TYR A 777 17.86 35.74 -7.81
N THR A 778 19.09 36.05 -7.41
CA THR A 778 20.31 35.37 -7.88
C THR A 778 21.06 34.89 -6.65
N TRP A 779 21.18 33.58 -6.50
CA TRP A 779 21.74 32.91 -5.32
C TRP A 779 22.37 31.57 -5.74
N SER A 780 23.31 31.06 -4.95
CA SER A 780 23.77 29.67 -5.07
C SER A 780 24.35 29.16 -3.75
N GLY A 781 24.11 27.89 -3.45
CA GLY A 781 24.54 27.18 -2.23
C GLY A 781 24.55 25.67 -2.44
N GLY A 782 24.85 24.91 -1.39
CA GLY A 782 25.12 23.46 -1.46
C GLY A 782 26.59 23.18 -1.77
N ASN A 783 27.12 22.02 -1.42
CA ASN A 783 28.50 21.59 -1.66
C ASN A 783 28.59 20.06 -1.86
N ALA A 784 27.60 19.47 -2.51
CA ALA A 784 27.58 18.03 -2.82
C ALA A 784 28.81 17.63 -3.66
N THR A 785 29.43 16.49 -3.36
CA THR A 785 30.65 16.03 -4.05
C THR A 785 30.38 15.52 -5.47
N GLY A 786 29.13 15.14 -5.74
CA GLY A 786 28.62 14.88 -7.08
C GLY A 786 28.61 13.40 -7.48
N GLY A 787 27.54 12.97 -8.15
CA GLY A 787 27.35 11.60 -8.64
C GLY A 787 27.31 11.47 -10.17
N GLY A 788 27.68 10.28 -10.65
CA GLY A 788 27.59 9.82 -12.05
C GLY A 788 28.69 10.32 -13.02
N PRO A 789 28.98 9.59 -14.12
CA PRO A 789 28.42 8.29 -14.54
C PRO A 789 29.41 7.11 -14.42
N GLY A 790 28.87 5.90 -14.29
CA GLY A 790 29.64 4.66 -14.44
C GLY A 790 28.72 3.46 -14.71
N PRO A 791 28.63 2.93 -15.95
CA PRO A 791 27.78 1.79 -16.25
C PRO A 791 28.39 0.49 -15.73
N SER A 792 27.58 -0.36 -15.11
CA SER A 792 27.97 -1.71 -14.66
C SER A 792 26.76 -2.66 -14.73
N PRO A 793 26.96 -3.98 -14.94
CA PRO A 793 25.96 -4.82 -15.60
C PRO A 793 24.96 -5.52 -14.67
N THR A 794 23.82 -5.91 -15.26
CA THR A 794 22.78 -6.77 -14.68
C THR A 794 23.34 -8.13 -14.20
N PRO A 795 23.09 -8.55 -12.94
CA PRO A 795 23.40 -9.89 -12.47
C PRO A 795 22.33 -10.91 -12.90
N THR A 796 22.75 -12.12 -13.27
CA THR A 796 21.85 -13.25 -13.60
C THR A 796 21.75 -14.23 -12.43
N PRO A 797 20.56 -14.62 -11.94
CA PRO A 797 20.42 -15.58 -10.84
C PRO A 797 20.42 -17.05 -11.32
N THR A 798 20.93 -17.94 -10.46
CA THR A 798 20.90 -19.42 -10.62
C THR A 798 19.98 -20.07 -9.58
N SER A 799 19.23 -21.10 -9.96
CA SER A 799 18.20 -21.75 -9.13
C SER A 799 18.65 -23.10 -8.53
N PRO A 800 18.21 -23.43 -7.29
CA PRO A 800 18.14 -24.79 -6.74
C PRO A 800 16.70 -25.36 -6.68
N SER A 801 16.53 -26.57 -6.14
CA SER A 801 15.28 -27.38 -6.12
C SER A 801 14.90 -27.88 -4.69
N PRO A 802 13.67 -28.41 -4.45
CA PRO A 802 12.99 -28.36 -3.13
C PRO A 802 12.95 -29.68 -2.30
N THR A 803 12.06 -29.73 -1.26
CA THR A 803 11.48 -30.90 -0.52
C THR A 803 12.12 -31.26 0.85
N PRO A 804 11.40 -31.69 1.95
CA PRO A 804 9.95 -31.67 2.33
C PRO A 804 9.62 -31.13 3.77
N THR A 805 8.33 -31.19 4.15
CA THR A 805 7.67 -30.76 5.43
C THR A 805 7.59 -31.84 6.55
N PRO A 806 7.45 -31.45 7.85
CA PRO A 806 6.83 -32.28 8.90
C PRO A 806 5.68 -31.59 9.70
N THR A 807 4.96 -32.34 10.55
CA THR A 807 3.67 -31.96 11.20
C THR A 807 3.75 -31.89 12.75
N SER A 808 2.76 -31.24 13.41
CA SER A 808 2.73 -30.92 14.86
C SER A 808 1.87 -31.86 15.73
N THR A 809 1.94 -31.71 17.07
CA THR A 809 1.18 -32.47 18.10
C THR A 809 1.12 -31.65 19.42
N PRO A 810 0.03 -31.67 20.23
CA PRO A 810 -0.17 -30.74 21.35
C PRO A 810 0.51 -31.12 22.71
N PRO A 811 0.70 -30.16 23.65
CA PRO A 811 1.53 -30.32 24.85
C PRO A 811 0.81 -30.77 26.15
N PRO A 812 1.55 -31.22 27.20
CA PRO A 812 1.00 -31.83 28.42
C PRO A 812 0.80 -30.87 29.61
N SER A 813 0.23 -31.37 30.71
CA SER A 813 0.04 -30.64 31.98
C SER A 813 1.34 -30.10 32.58
N GLY A 814 1.29 -28.86 33.06
CA GLY A 814 2.47 -28.06 33.47
C GLY A 814 2.64 -26.84 32.56
N SER A 815 2.68 -27.09 31.23
CA SER A 815 2.57 -26.23 30.02
C SER A 815 2.97 -24.74 29.95
N SER A 816 3.20 -23.99 31.03
CA SER A 816 3.26 -22.50 31.13
C SER A 816 2.03 -21.71 30.61
N THR A 817 1.23 -22.32 29.74
CA THR A 817 0.00 -21.80 29.14
C THR A 817 -1.17 -22.05 30.08
N ARG A 818 -1.99 -21.02 30.34
CA ARG A 818 -3.10 -21.03 31.30
C ARG A 818 -4.32 -20.34 30.72
N TYR A 819 -5.48 -20.98 30.81
CA TYR A 819 -6.75 -20.42 30.34
C TYR A 819 -7.50 -19.77 31.50
N LEU A 820 -8.27 -18.72 31.20
CA LEU A 820 -9.13 -18.04 32.17
C LEU A 820 -10.38 -18.91 32.41
N LEU A 821 -10.63 -19.33 33.65
CA LEU A 821 -11.68 -20.29 33.98
C LEU A 821 -12.84 -19.67 34.77
N THR A 822 -14.04 -20.20 34.51
CA THR A 822 -15.25 -19.93 35.28
C THR A 822 -14.98 -20.14 36.78
N GLY A 823 -15.26 -19.11 37.59
CA GLY A 823 -14.93 -19.10 39.02
C GLY A 823 -13.61 -18.41 39.38
N GLY A 824 -12.87 -17.85 38.42
CA GLY A 824 -11.67 -17.04 38.69
C GLY A 824 -10.37 -17.83 38.80
N GLY A 825 -10.30 -19.01 38.19
CA GLY A 825 -9.07 -19.80 38.09
C GLY A 825 -8.24 -19.49 36.85
N LEU A 826 -6.93 -19.75 36.91
CA LEU A 826 -6.04 -19.88 35.75
C LEU A 826 -5.56 -21.34 35.65
N GLY A 827 -5.87 -22.05 34.57
CA GLY A 827 -5.65 -23.51 34.53
C GLY A 827 -5.51 -24.12 33.14
N ALA A 828 -5.71 -25.44 33.03
CA ALA A 828 -5.86 -26.11 31.74
C ALA A 828 -7.19 -25.72 31.07
N ALA A 829 -7.27 -25.85 29.75
CA ALA A 829 -8.47 -25.44 28.99
C ALA A 829 -9.74 -26.14 29.49
N GLY A 830 -10.76 -25.35 29.83
CA GLY A 830 -12.13 -25.81 30.09
C GLY A 830 -13.00 -25.80 28.83
N GLY A 831 -14.26 -26.17 28.95
CA GLY A 831 -15.25 -25.89 27.90
C GLY A 831 -15.55 -24.39 27.81
N ALA A 832 -15.88 -23.91 26.60
CA ALA A 832 -16.18 -22.49 26.35
C ALA A 832 -17.24 -21.94 27.32
N ALA A 833 -16.97 -20.75 27.85
CA ALA A 833 -17.84 -20.03 28.78
C ALA A 833 -17.56 -18.53 28.67
N THR A 834 -18.33 -17.67 29.35
CA THR A 834 -18.13 -16.21 29.28
C THR A 834 -18.26 -15.55 30.65
N THR A 835 -17.76 -14.32 30.78
CA THR A 835 -18.10 -13.43 31.89
C THR A 835 -18.13 -11.97 31.43
N THR A 836 -18.92 -11.13 32.09
CA THR A 836 -19.07 -9.72 31.72
C THR A 836 -18.02 -8.87 32.45
N VAL A 837 -17.12 -8.21 31.73
CA VAL A 837 -16.32 -7.09 32.23
C VAL A 837 -17.24 -5.87 32.37
N ALA A 838 -17.21 -5.20 33.52
CA ALA A 838 -18.08 -4.05 33.77
C ALA A 838 -17.64 -2.83 32.93
N ALA A 839 -18.58 -1.95 32.60
CA ALA A 839 -18.30 -0.66 31.97
C ALA A 839 -17.35 0.19 32.84
N ALA A 840 -16.49 1.00 32.20
CA ALA A 840 -15.58 1.90 32.91
C ALA A 840 -16.35 3.05 33.58
N ASN A 841 -17.28 3.69 32.86
CA ASN A 841 -18.00 4.89 33.30
C ASN A 841 -17.06 6.07 33.67
N GLY A 842 -15.91 6.13 33.02
CA GLY A 842 -14.83 7.06 33.30
C GLY A 842 -13.56 6.68 32.52
N ASN A 843 -12.42 7.24 32.90
CA ASN A 843 -11.11 6.78 32.47
C ASN A 843 -10.37 6.15 33.66
N HIS A 844 -9.99 4.88 33.50
CA HIS A 844 -9.33 4.02 34.46
C HIS A 844 -8.10 3.32 33.85
N ASP A 845 -7.45 3.97 32.87
CA ASP A 845 -6.19 3.50 32.30
C ASP A 845 -5.12 3.29 33.39
N GLY A 846 -4.41 2.16 33.30
CA GLY A 846 -3.43 1.70 34.27
C GLY A 846 -3.99 1.23 35.62
N THR A 847 -5.27 1.49 35.92
CA THR A 847 -5.85 1.41 37.27
C THR A 847 -7.06 0.47 37.33
N PRO A 848 -6.87 -0.84 37.60
CA PRO A 848 -7.94 -1.82 37.59
C PRO A 848 -9.10 -1.47 38.53
N THR A 849 -10.26 -1.28 37.92
CA THR A 849 -11.51 -0.88 38.56
C THR A 849 -12.60 -1.86 38.14
N ASN A 850 -13.34 -2.43 39.11
CA ASN A 850 -14.33 -3.51 38.86
C ASN A 850 -13.78 -4.74 38.09
N ALA A 851 -12.47 -5.00 38.19
CA ALA A 851 -11.78 -6.00 37.38
C ALA A 851 -12.26 -7.45 37.61
N ARG A 852 -12.28 -8.24 36.53
CA ARG A 852 -12.37 -9.71 36.59
C ARG A 852 -10.99 -10.26 36.93
N VAL A 853 -10.94 -11.05 38.01
CA VAL A 853 -9.69 -11.57 38.58
C VAL A 853 -9.61 -13.07 38.37
N PHE A 854 -8.49 -13.54 37.82
CA PHE A 854 -8.20 -14.95 37.58
C PHE A 854 -6.85 -15.29 38.22
N THR A 855 -6.76 -16.39 38.98
CA THR A 855 -5.56 -16.69 39.79
C THR A 855 -5.13 -18.16 39.66
N ALA A 856 -3.82 -18.40 39.65
CA ALA A 856 -3.20 -19.70 39.91
C ALA A 856 -2.20 -19.57 41.06
N THR A 857 -2.29 -20.44 42.06
CA THR A 857 -1.43 -20.48 43.25
C THR A 857 -0.61 -21.77 43.30
N GLY A 858 0.44 -21.82 44.12
CA GLY A 858 1.26 -23.05 44.30
C GLY A 858 2.13 -23.40 43.08
N LEU A 859 2.42 -22.43 42.21
CA LEU A 859 3.18 -22.64 40.99
C LEU A 859 4.67 -22.89 41.32
N ASN A 860 5.22 -23.93 40.72
CA ASN A 860 6.63 -24.30 40.83
C ASN A 860 7.18 -24.45 39.41
N LEU A 861 7.78 -23.39 38.86
CA LEU A 861 8.19 -23.28 37.45
C LEU A 861 9.48 -22.46 37.33
N GLY A 862 10.39 -22.88 36.45
CA GLY A 862 11.61 -22.12 36.15
C GLY A 862 11.30 -20.93 35.23
N TYR A 863 11.91 -19.76 35.46
CA TYR A 863 11.85 -18.68 34.48
C TYR A 863 12.66 -19.07 33.24
N ALA A 864 12.00 -19.12 32.08
CA ALA A 864 12.57 -19.68 30.84
C ALA A 864 13.12 -18.61 29.88
N GLY A 865 13.07 -17.34 30.27
CA GLY A 865 13.30 -16.20 29.38
C GLY A 865 12.03 -15.76 28.65
N GLY A 866 12.08 -14.57 28.05
CA GLY A 866 10.93 -13.97 27.37
C GLY A 866 9.99 -13.18 28.30
N GLN A 867 8.82 -12.83 27.76
CA GLN A 867 7.80 -11.97 28.39
C GLN A 867 6.45 -12.70 28.45
N THR A 868 5.51 -12.17 29.23
CA THR A 868 4.13 -12.68 29.22
C THR A 868 3.49 -12.49 27.85
N SER A 869 2.78 -13.51 27.37
CA SER A 869 1.95 -13.44 26.16
C SER A 869 0.53 -13.87 26.51
N PHE A 870 -0.45 -13.35 25.79
CA PHE A 870 -1.86 -13.67 26.01
C PHE A 870 -2.70 -13.40 24.77
N ASP A 871 -3.90 -13.97 24.78
CA ASP A 871 -4.97 -13.73 23.83
C ASP A 871 -6.28 -13.77 24.62
N LEU A 872 -6.95 -12.63 24.76
CA LEU A 872 -8.24 -12.49 25.42
C LEU A 872 -9.33 -12.24 24.38
N PHE A 873 -10.32 -13.12 24.35
CA PHE A 873 -11.48 -13.01 23.47
C PHE A 873 -12.45 -12.00 24.08
N LEU A 874 -12.68 -10.87 23.41
CA LEU A 874 -13.55 -9.78 23.85
C LEU A 874 -14.69 -9.55 22.85
N ASP A 875 -15.92 -9.33 23.34
CA ASP A 875 -17.08 -8.97 22.50
C ASP A 875 -17.84 -7.82 23.17
N ALA A 876 -17.71 -6.61 22.63
CA ALA A 876 -18.41 -5.42 23.10
C ALA A 876 -19.83 -5.28 22.50
N GLY A 877 -20.21 -6.13 21.52
CA GLY A 877 -21.39 -5.92 20.70
C GLY A 877 -21.30 -4.63 19.89
N ALA A 878 -22.45 -4.01 19.59
CA ALA A 878 -22.53 -2.75 18.85
C ALA A 878 -22.13 -1.49 19.69
N ALA A 879 -21.20 -1.62 20.64
CA ALA A 879 -20.86 -0.59 21.62
C ALA A 879 -19.62 0.24 21.22
N VAL A 880 -19.84 1.44 20.70
CA VAL A 880 -18.76 2.37 20.34
C VAL A 880 -17.98 2.85 21.57
N GLY A 881 -16.65 2.91 21.45
CA GLY A 881 -15.76 3.58 22.41
C GLY A 881 -15.47 2.80 23.70
N ASN A 882 -15.65 1.48 23.68
CA ASN A 882 -15.19 0.61 24.77
C ASN A 882 -13.69 0.31 24.63
N GLY A 883 -12.99 0.17 25.77
CA GLY A 883 -11.58 -0.19 25.80
C GLY A 883 -11.21 -0.99 27.02
N VAL A 884 -10.70 -2.21 26.82
CA VAL A 884 -10.44 -3.20 27.87
C VAL A 884 -8.94 -3.37 28.10
N GLN A 885 -8.53 -3.43 29.35
CA GLN A 885 -7.14 -3.49 29.78
C GLN A 885 -6.86 -4.71 30.66
N MET A 886 -5.62 -5.20 30.60
CA MET A 886 -5.14 -6.36 31.33
C MET A 886 -3.89 -6.04 32.15
N ARG A 887 -3.84 -6.62 33.36
CA ARG A 887 -2.66 -6.63 34.24
C ARG A 887 -2.33 -8.05 34.66
N VAL A 888 -1.04 -8.38 34.67
CA VAL A 888 -0.50 -9.64 35.19
C VAL A 888 0.40 -9.33 36.38
N SER A 889 0.15 -9.99 37.50
CA SER A 889 0.93 -9.84 38.73
C SER A 889 1.51 -11.19 39.14
N TYR A 890 2.78 -11.20 39.52
CA TYR A 890 3.57 -12.38 39.90
C TYR A 890 4.06 -12.23 41.35
N ASP A 891 3.69 -13.17 42.20
CA ASP A 891 4.28 -13.45 43.51
C ASP A 891 5.17 -14.68 43.33
N LEU A 892 6.48 -14.51 43.39
CA LEU A 892 7.45 -15.55 43.04
C LEU A 892 7.60 -16.61 44.14
N THR A 893 7.15 -16.32 45.37
CA THR A 893 7.44 -17.15 46.56
C THR A 893 6.19 -17.59 47.34
N GLY A 894 4.99 -17.16 46.91
CA GLY A 894 3.73 -17.44 47.60
C GLY A 894 3.55 -16.64 48.88
N ASN A 895 4.23 -15.49 49.01
CA ASN A 895 4.25 -14.70 50.25
C ASN A 895 3.09 -13.69 50.36
N GLY A 896 2.33 -13.46 49.29
CA GLY A 896 1.23 -12.50 49.21
C GLY A 896 1.59 -11.12 48.65
N SER A 897 2.86 -10.88 48.30
CA SER A 897 3.36 -9.66 47.68
C SER A 897 3.66 -9.86 46.19
N TRP A 898 3.54 -8.81 45.38
CA TRP A 898 3.79 -8.88 43.94
C TRP A 898 5.23 -8.43 43.61
N ASP A 899 6.11 -9.38 43.33
CA ASP A 899 7.52 -9.15 42.96
C ASP A 899 7.69 -8.61 41.53
N ARG A 900 6.72 -8.89 40.65
CA ARG A 900 6.65 -8.37 39.27
C ARG A 900 5.21 -8.05 38.91
N VAL A 901 4.97 -6.86 38.36
CA VAL A 901 3.67 -6.43 37.83
C VAL A 901 3.84 -5.91 36.41
N GLU A 902 2.91 -6.27 35.54
CA GLU A 902 2.87 -5.91 34.12
C GLU A 902 1.46 -5.45 33.75
N THR A 903 1.30 -4.15 33.46
CA THR A 903 0.04 -3.60 32.94
C THR A 903 0.21 -3.32 31.46
N TYR A 904 -0.64 -3.91 30.63
CA TYR A 904 -0.65 -3.73 29.19
C TYR A 904 -1.48 -2.50 28.82
N ARG A 905 -1.29 -1.90 27.63
CA ARG A 905 -2.19 -0.85 27.14
C ARG A 905 -3.59 -1.43 26.93
N TYR A 906 -4.62 -0.59 27.05
CA TYR A 906 -5.97 -1.03 26.75
C TYR A 906 -6.11 -1.32 25.24
N PHE A 907 -6.92 -2.31 24.91
CA PHE A 907 -7.38 -2.62 23.58
C PHE A 907 -8.74 -1.97 23.38
N ALA A 908 -8.84 -1.07 22.39
CA ALA A 908 -10.13 -0.53 21.96
C ALA A 908 -10.90 -1.63 21.22
N THR A 909 -12.17 -1.81 21.57
CA THR A 909 -13.05 -2.81 20.95
C THR A 909 -13.92 -2.18 19.88
N ASP A 910 -13.99 -2.79 18.70
CA ASP A 910 -14.86 -2.38 17.61
C ASP A 910 -16.36 -2.53 17.97
N PRO A 911 -17.25 -1.68 17.42
CA PRO A 911 -18.68 -1.74 17.66
C PRO A 911 -19.37 -2.82 16.81
N VAL A 912 -18.83 -4.04 16.80
CA VAL A 912 -19.31 -5.18 16.01
C VAL A 912 -19.52 -6.40 16.92
N THR A 913 -20.66 -7.08 16.79
CA THR A 913 -20.96 -8.29 17.58
C THR A 913 -20.10 -9.46 17.13
N GLY A 914 -19.16 -9.88 17.97
CA GLY A 914 -18.23 -10.98 17.70
C GLY A 914 -17.03 -10.94 18.65
N TYR A 915 -16.22 -12.00 18.66
CA TYR A 915 -14.99 -12.00 19.46
C TYR A 915 -13.81 -11.40 18.72
N GLU A 916 -13.30 -10.30 19.27
CA GLU A 916 -12.03 -9.67 18.99
C GLU A 916 -10.92 -10.28 19.87
N HIS A 917 -9.65 -10.08 19.47
CA HIS A 917 -8.48 -10.70 20.09
C HIS A 917 -7.55 -9.67 20.74
N TYR A 918 -7.74 -9.40 22.03
CA TYR A 918 -6.82 -8.56 22.80
C TYR A 918 -5.59 -9.39 23.22
N THR A 919 -4.45 -9.13 22.56
CA THR A 919 -3.17 -9.81 22.83
C THR A 919 -2.13 -8.88 23.44
N GLN A 920 -0.96 -9.43 23.83
CA GLN A 920 0.17 -8.62 24.30
C GLN A 920 0.72 -7.63 23.25
N ALA A 921 0.28 -7.71 21.98
CA ALA A 921 0.68 -6.79 20.92
C ALA A 921 0.29 -5.32 21.19
N ALA A 922 -0.73 -5.06 22.03
CA ALA A 922 -1.02 -3.71 22.55
C ALA A 922 0.18 -3.07 23.30
N GLY A 923 1.11 -3.90 23.77
CA GLY A 923 2.33 -3.49 24.46
C GLY A 923 2.13 -3.19 25.95
N LEU A 924 3.24 -3.06 26.67
CA LEU A 924 3.23 -2.67 28.08
C LEU A 924 2.94 -1.17 28.23
N ALA A 925 1.91 -0.83 29.00
CA ALA A 925 1.70 0.53 29.51
C ALA A 925 2.65 0.82 30.68
N SER A 926 2.88 -0.16 31.55
CA SER A 926 3.89 -0.08 32.62
C SER A 926 4.32 -1.47 33.08
N SER A 927 5.52 -1.57 33.66
CA SER A 927 5.90 -2.75 34.44
C SER A 927 6.85 -2.38 35.58
N SER A 928 6.84 -3.16 36.66
CA SER A 928 7.68 -2.97 37.84
C SER A 928 8.23 -4.29 38.34
N GLY A 929 9.42 -4.27 38.96
CA GLY A 929 10.10 -5.48 39.42
C GLY A 929 10.57 -6.40 38.29
N THR A 930 11.02 -7.60 38.65
CA THR A 930 11.72 -8.54 37.75
C THR A 930 11.16 -9.96 37.86
N LEU A 931 11.04 -10.66 36.73
CA LEU A 931 10.70 -12.08 36.71
C LEU A 931 11.83 -12.93 37.30
N GLY A 932 11.48 -14.07 37.90
CA GLY A 932 12.38 -15.03 38.51
C GLY A 932 11.66 -16.38 38.71
N THR A 933 12.29 -17.36 39.35
CA THR A 933 11.70 -18.70 39.54
C THR A 933 10.46 -18.66 40.46
N LEU A 934 9.33 -19.19 39.97
CA LEU A 934 8.14 -19.41 40.80
C LEU A 934 8.39 -20.62 41.72
N THR A 935 8.30 -20.43 43.03
CA THR A 935 8.45 -21.48 44.06
C THR A 935 7.27 -21.39 45.04
N GLY A 936 6.28 -22.26 44.88
CA GLY A 936 4.97 -22.13 45.54
C GLY A 936 4.17 -20.89 45.13
N GLY A 937 4.63 -20.16 44.10
CA GLY A 937 4.21 -18.81 43.76
C GLY A 937 2.79 -18.68 43.21
N THR A 938 2.35 -17.43 43.08
CA THR A 938 1.02 -17.06 42.60
C THR A 938 1.12 -16.16 41.38
N VAL A 939 0.30 -16.44 40.37
CA VAL A 939 0.08 -15.53 39.24
C VAL A 939 -1.39 -15.12 39.19
N ARG A 940 -1.62 -13.82 39.06
CA ARG A 940 -2.95 -13.20 38.98
C ARG A 940 -3.06 -12.40 37.69
N VAL A 941 -4.16 -12.62 36.96
CA VAL A 941 -4.57 -11.84 35.79
C VAL A 941 -5.80 -11.02 36.19
N GLU A 942 -5.79 -9.73 35.86
CA GLU A 942 -6.87 -8.78 36.16
C GLU A 942 -7.29 -8.11 34.84
N VAL A 943 -8.59 -8.15 34.51
CA VAL A 943 -9.14 -7.61 33.26
C VAL A 943 -10.28 -6.63 33.57
N TRP A 944 -10.21 -5.40 33.08
CA TRP A 944 -11.19 -4.33 33.34
C TRP A 944 -11.41 -3.44 32.12
N SER A 945 -12.53 -2.73 32.05
CA SER A 945 -12.69 -1.65 31.08
C SER A 945 -11.95 -0.42 31.58
N ALA A 946 -10.93 0.03 30.84
CA ALA A 946 -10.21 1.27 31.10
C ALA A 946 -11.00 2.49 30.62
N ILE A 947 -11.72 2.37 29.51
CA ILE A 947 -12.63 3.38 28.97
C ILE A 947 -13.93 2.73 28.46
N GLY A 948 -14.95 3.56 28.25
CA GLY A 948 -16.25 3.14 27.71
C GLY A 948 -17.36 3.03 28.75
N ASN A 949 -18.60 3.21 28.28
CA ASN A 949 -19.81 3.25 29.12
C ASN A 949 -20.65 1.96 29.03
N ASN A 950 -20.23 0.99 28.22
CA ASN A 950 -20.93 -0.28 28.05
C ASN A 950 -20.11 -1.44 28.67
N PRO A 951 -20.73 -2.53 29.12
CA PRO A 951 -20.01 -3.73 29.52
C PRO A 951 -19.46 -4.49 28.30
N THR A 952 -18.31 -5.16 28.45
CA THR A 952 -17.72 -6.03 27.42
C THR A 952 -17.79 -7.50 27.87
N THR A 953 -18.11 -8.43 26.96
CA THR A 953 -18.06 -9.87 27.23
C THR A 953 -16.64 -10.39 27.07
N LEU A 954 -16.15 -11.17 28.04
CA LEU A 954 -14.85 -11.85 28.02
C LEU A 954 -15.08 -13.36 27.90
N GLY A 955 -14.53 -13.97 26.85
CA GLY A 955 -14.53 -15.43 26.65
C GLY A 955 -13.64 -16.14 27.68
N LEU A 956 -13.99 -17.38 28.02
CA LEU A 956 -13.35 -18.21 29.06
C LEU A 956 -13.22 -19.67 28.60
N GLY A 957 -12.61 -20.51 29.42
CA GLY A 957 -12.56 -21.96 29.23
C GLY A 957 -11.45 -22.39 28.29
N ASN A 958 -11.72 -22.40 26.99
CA ASN A 958 -10.74 -22.66 25.92
C ASN A 958 -10.52 -21.46 25.00
N GLN A 959 -11.21 -20.34 25.25
CA GLN A 959 -11.08 -19.09 24.48
C GLN A 959 -9.87 -18.28 24.98
N SER A 960 -10.05 -17.49 26.04
CA SER A 960 -8.99 -16.61 26.56
C SER A 960 -7.87 -17.37 27.27
N VAL A 961 -6.63 -17.03 26.93
CA VAL A 961 -5.40 -17.72 27.33
C VAL A 961 -4.27 -16.75 27.67
N VAL A 962 -3.44 -17.11 28.66
CA VAL A 962 -2.22 -16.41 29.07
C VAL A 962 -1.08 -17.42 29.15
N LYS A 963 0.00 -17.18 28.41
CA LYS A 963 1.21 -18.00 28.41
C LYS A 963 2.32 -17.24 29.14
N LEU A 964 2.70 -17.82 30.28
CA LEU A 964 3.71 -17.28 31.18
C LEU A 964 5.12 -17.61 30.62
N PRO A 965 6.13 -16.74 30.81
CA PRO A 965 7.51 -16.95 30.32
C PRO A 965 8.31 -17.95 31.19
N TYR A 966 7.77 -19.16 31.37
CA TYR A 966 8.27 -20.17 32.29
C TYR A 966 8.28 -21.57 31.66
N SER A 967 9.00 -22.50 32.29
CA SER A 967 9.06 -23.93 31.96
C SER A 967 8.87 -24.80 33.19
#